data_AF-A0A8C3LMH5-F1
#
_entry.id   AF-A0A8C3LMH5-F1
#
_cell.length_a   1.000
_cell.length_b   1.000
_cell.length_c   1.000
_cell.angle_alpha   90.00
_cell.angle_beta   90.00
_cell.angle_gamma   90.00
#
_symmetry.space_group_name_H-M   'P 1'
#
loop_
_entity.id
_entity.type
_entity.pdbx_description
1 polymer ?
#
loop_
_entity_poly.entity_id
_entity_poly.type
_entity_poly.pdbx_seq_one_letter_code
_entity_poly.pdbx_strand_id
1 'polypeptide(L)'
;MTNMAFLRICIPNLKACPLKFWPLVIDLIFYEDASLPIAPAEDNKVQLQKPKEENVGSKLNTLKQMPVLPKKPEVCPFQGVNVKNLESDEKPSTSAPVVENQVKHEKSEEDFAFDEPPLKKMKSATSPEGKPVKSLGGNKVKEEFEMNWDIVQVLSDRTNVEPWVCANLIRLFKEENTIPFIVRYRKELINNLEADALREVQQTLEELRTVAKKTHTMIQKLKKEGKLSGCLFTSLLNCRTLEELDHVTTPYKMGSKGTKAQRAKQLGLEPAALSLLQSPMALNLFSYIRPNTKGLANIQEVEAGVQHILADIFAKDKDTLDFIRRLCQQRYICIQSALAKVSSKNSNEKDIDKFQIYHEFSCNIKNIQHHQILAINRGENLKILTVKVNIPDGVKNEFCWWCVNERWRPKQFLKPELMRILRNSVEDAYKRLIYPLLCREFRSKLTSDAEKESVMMFGRNLRQLLLTSPVRGRTLMGVDPGYKHGCKLAIISPTSQILHTDIVYLHSGQGFREAEKIKRLLLQFSCSTVVIGNGTACRETEAYFADLIMKKYFAPLDVVYCIVSEAGASIYSVSPEASKEMPDLDPNLRSAVSIARRVQDPLAELVKIEPKHIGVGMYQHDVSQTLLKATLDSVVEECVSFVGVDINICSEILLRHIAGLNATRARNIIEWREKNGPFINREQLKEVKGLGPKTFQQCAGFIRFNQDYIKTFCSNKKTQLGSHALFTKAGTQLTSEKQGKKKSKPTPSASYQPNPLDQTSVEKFLNYCKKVKKKCNYFFIFSDNNLFSLLRQEYLSFR
;
A
#
# COMPACT_ATOMS: atom_id res chain seq x y z
N MET A 1 41.79 30.76 -37.92
CA MET A 1 40.74 30.39 -38.89
C MET A 1 39.43 30.13 -38.16
N THR A 2 38.45 31.00 -38.35
CA THR A 2 37.04 30.56 -38.43
C THR A 2 36.93 29.55 -39.59
N ASN A 3 36.09 28.51 -39.55
CA ASN A 3 35.00 28.21 -38.61
C ASN A 3 35.35 27.32 -37.41
N MET A 4 36.43 27.62 -36.68
CA MET A 4 36.34 27.58 -35.20
C MET A 4 35.49 28.73 -34.67
N ALA A 5 34.18 28.75 -34.97
CA ALA A 5 33.21 29.69 -34.37
C ALA A 5 31.74 29.24 -34.57
N PHE A 6 31.20 28.48 -33.61
CA PHE A 6 29.82 28.70 -33.13
C PHE A 6 29.52 28.05 -31.76
N LEU A 7 30.44 27.26 -31.21
CA LEU A 7 30.38 26.73 -29.83
C LEU A 7 31.40 27.43 -28.91
N ARG A 8 31.45 28.77 -28.96
CA ARG A 8 32.42 29.58 -28.21
C ARG A 8 31.87 30.89 -27.63
N ILE A 9 30.57 30.94 -27.35
CA ILE A 9 29.96 31.97 -26.49
C ILE A 9 29.21 31.26 -25.35
N CYS A 10 29.94 30.95 -24.27
CA CYS A 10 29.49 31.02 -22.87
C CYS A 10 30.56 30.45 -21.94
N ILE A 11 31.02 31.28 -20.99
CA ILE A 11 31.82 30.93 -19.79
C ILE A 11 33.21 30.31 -20.04
N PRO A 12 34.30 31.12 -20.01
CA PRO A 12 35.66 30.62 -19.86
C PRO A 12 36.03 30.34 -18.38
N ASN A 13 37.26 29.86 -18.16
CA ASN A 13 37.93 29.64 -16.86
C ASN A 13 37.52 28.41 -16.04
N LEU A 14 38.15 27.28 -16.37
CA LEU A 14 38.79 26.41 -15.37
C LEU A 14 40.16 25.96 -15.92
N LYS A 15 41.24 26.29 -15.21
CA LYS A 15 42.63 25.93 -15.57
C LYS A 15 43.19 25.00 -14.49
N ALA A 16 43.91 23.95 -14.92
CA ALA A 16 44.66 23.00 -14.08
C ALA A 16 43.78 22.14 -13.12
N CYS A 17 44.19 20.95 -12.67
CA CYS A 17 45.49 20.26 -12.78
C CYS A 17 45.30 18.75 -13.19
N PRO A 18 46.27 17.81 -13.08
CA PRO A 18 46.72 17.05 -14.26
C PRO A 18 46.33 15.55 -14.30
N LEU A 19 46.67 14.89 -15.43
CA LEU A 19 46.46 13.45 -15.67
C LEU A 19 47.33 12.52 -14.80
N LYS A 20 46.78 11.34 -14.48
CA LYS A 20 47.37 9.98 -14.34
C LYS A 20 46.39 9.12 -13.50
N PHE A 21 46.06 7.85 -13.77
CA PHE A 21 46.46 6.88 -14.81
C PHE A 21 45.24 5.98 -15.16
N TRP A 22 45.23 5.37 -16.36
CA TRP A 22 44.36 4.22 -16.75
C TRP A 22 45.22 2.91 -16.64
N PRO A 23 44.79 1.66 -16.98
CA PRO A 23 43.74 1.25 -17.92
C PRO A 23 42.76 0.14 -17.42
N LEU A 24 41.69 -0.12 -18.20
CA LEU A 24 41.16 -1.45 -18.62
C LEU A 24 39.68 -1.38 -19.05
N VAL A 25 39.39 -1.19 -20.35
CA VAL A 25 38.35 -1.88 -21.15
C VAL A 25 38.64 -1.61 -22.64
N ILE A 26 39.31 -2.55 -23.33
CA ILE A 26 39.18 -2.81 -24.77
C ILE A 26 39.44 -4.31 -24.94
N ASP A 27 38.50 -5.05 -25.52
CA ASP A 27 38.76 -6.19 -26.43
C ASP A 27 37.46 -6.78 -27.00
N LEU A 28 37.59 -7.56 -28.09
CA LEU A 28 36.58 -8.42 -28.73
C LEU A 28 35.37 -7.76 -29.43
N ILE A 29 35.63 -7.11 -30.58
CA ILE A 29 34.83 -7.30 -31.81
C ILE A 29 35.80 -7.40 -33.01
N PHE A 30 35.43 -8.21 -34.02
CA PHE A 30 36.07 -8.47 -35.33
C PHE A 30 37.20 -9.50 -35.42
N TYR A 31 36.93 -10.55 -36.20
CA TYR A 31 37.74 -10.92 -37.36
C TYR A 31 36.85 -11.55 -38.46
N GLU A 32 37.27 -11.45 -39.72
CA GLU A 32 36.63 -12.01 -40.93
C GLU A 32 37.34 -13.36 -41.29
N ASP A 33 37.07 -14.14 -42.34
CA ASP A 33 36.05 -14.19 -43.41
C ASP A 33 35.97 -15.65 -43.97
N ALA A 34 35.10 -15.90 -44.97
CA ALA A 34 35.36 -16.66 -46.22
C ALA A 34 34.29 -17.69 -46.67
N SER A 35 34.11 -17.76 -48.00
CA SER A 35 33.59 -18.88 -48.82
C SER A 35 32.07 -19.16 -48.90
N LEU A 36 31.41 -18.37 -49.76
CA LEU A 36 30.30 -18.78 -50.67
C LEU A 36 30.81 -19.82 -51.73
N PRO A 37 30.00 -20.51 -52.60
CA PRO A 37 28.76 -19.98 -53.21
C PRO A 37 27.59 -20.93 -53.67
N ILE A 38 26.43 -20.29 -53.94
CA ILE A 38 25.44 -20.51 -55.04
C ILE A 38 24.68 -21.86 -55.17
N ALA A 39 23.39 -21.74 -55.54
CA ALA A 39 22.46 -22.84 -55.89
C ALA A 39 22.30 -23.01 -57.42
N PRO A 40 21.60 -24.05 -57.90
CA PRO A 40 20.23 -23.82 -58.34
C PRO A 40 19.27 -24.99 -58.02
N ALA A 41 18.03 -24.92 -58.51
CA ALA A 41 17.04 -25.99 -58.47
C ALA A 41 16.58 -26.37 -59.88
N GLU A 42 16.21 -27.63 -60.11
CA GLU A 42 15.21 -28.02 -61.13
C GLU A 42 14.72 -29.46 -60.92
N ASP A 43 13.64 -29.83 -61.62
CA ASP A 43 12.94 -31.13 -61.52
C ASP A 43 13.70 -32.30 -62.17
N ASN A 44 13.46 -33.53 -61.69
CA ASN A 44 12.90 -34.57 -62.58
C ASN A 44 12.27 -35.77 -61.87
N LYS A 45 11.42 -36.50 -62.60
CA LYS A 45 10.77 -37.76 -62.21
C LYS A 45 11.64 -38.96 -62.62
N VAL A 46 11.38 -40.15 -62.06
CA VAL A 46 11.02 -41.39 -62.81
C VAL A 46 10.98 -42.63 -61.89
N GLN A 47 9.75 -43.16 -61.70
CA GLN A 47 9.34 -44.59 -61.74
C GLN A 47 9.96 -45.66 -60.79
N LEU A 48 9.38 -46.87 -60.60
CA LEU A 48 7.98 -47.38 -60.56
C LEU A 48 8.05 -48.90 -60.23
N GLN A 49 7.12 -49.47 -59.44
CA GLN A 49 6.50 -50.82 -59.62
C GLN A 49 5.80 -51.37 -58.35
N LYS A 50 4.67 -52.07 -58.57
CA LYS A 50 3.98 -53.05 -57.71
C LYS A 50 4.05 -54.41 -58.45
N PRO A 51 3.89 -55.59 -57.81
CA PRO A 51 2.54 -56.19 -57.58
C PRO A 51 2.42 -56.99 -56.24
N LYS A 52 1.27 -57.01 -55.53
CA LYS A 52 0.01 -57.83 -55.60
C LYS A 52 0.07 -59.23 -54.91
N GLU A 53 -1.12 -59.68 -54.48
CA GLU A 53 -1.55 -61.08 -54.22
C GLU A 53 -0.96 -61.83 -52.98
N GLU A 54 -1.66 -62.74 -52.28
CA GLU A 54 -3.12 -62.90 -52.05
C GLU A 54 -3.44 -63.92 -50.90
N ASN A 55 -4.73 -64.08 -50.56
CA ASN A 55 -5.44 -65.28 -50.05
C ASN A 55 -5.86 -65.49 -48.55
N VAL A 56 -7.14 -65.89 -48.42
CA VAL A 56 -7.86 -66.70 -47.39
C VAL A 56 -7.78 -66.30 -45.89
N GLY A 57 -8.88 -66.26 -45.11
CA GLY A 57 -10.32 -66.35 -45.42
C GLY A 57 -11.22 -66.92 -44.29
N SER A 58 -12.52 -66.57 -44.30
CA SER A 58 -13.63 -67.08 -43.43
C SER A 58 -13.64 -66.62 -41.95
N LYS A 59 -14.75 -66.46 -41.20
CA LYS A 59 -16.25 -66.55 -41.36
C LYS A 59 -16.89 -65.99 -40.04
N LEU A 60 -18.18 -65.63 -39.83
CA LEU A 60 -19.42 -65.42 -40.62
C LEU A 60 -20.50 -64.71 -39.72
N ASN A 61 -21.51 -64.03 -40.31
CA ASN A 61 -22.90 -63.79 -39.78
C ASN A 61 -23.17 -62.84 -38.56
N THR A 62 -24.30 -62.10 -38.43
CA THR A 62 -25.50 -61.93 -39.30
C THR A 62 -26.30 -60.62 -39.06
N LEU A 63 -26.79 -60.01 -40.17
CA LEU A 63 -28.10 -59.36 -40.44
C LEU A 63 -28.77 -58.23 -39.56
N LYS A 64 -28.89 -57.04 -40.22
CA LYS A 64 -30.12 -56.29 -40.63
C LYS A 64 -31.08 -55.51 -39.67
N GLN A 65 -31.24 -54.23 -40.04
CA GLN A 65 -32.47 -53.44 -40.30
C GLN A 65 -33.29 -52.74 -39.18
N MET A 66 -33.63 -51.47 -39.46
CA MET A 66 -34.71 -50.64 -38.89
C MET A 66 -36.03 -50.91 -39.68
N PRO A 67 -37.27 -50.53 -39.23
CA PRO A 67 -37.71 -49.12 -39.32
C PRO A 67 -38.88 -48.62 -38.38
N VAL A 68 -39.04 -47.28 -38.31
CA VAL A 68 -40.32 -46.51 -38.30
C VAL A 68 -41.29 -46.47 -37.08
N LEU A 69 -41.81 -45.26 -36.83
CA LEU A 69 -42.89 -44.76 -35.92
C LEU A 69 -44.31 -45.23 -36.36
N PRO A 70 -45.43 -45.19 -35.55
CA PRO A 70 -45.95 -43.94 -34.97
C PRO A 70 -47.02 -43.98 -33.80
N LYS A 71 -47.58 -42.77 -33.48
CA LYS A 71 -48.91 -42.43 -32.87
C LYS A 71 -49.15 -42.50 -31.34
N LYS A 72 -50.01 -41.58 -30.87
CA LYS A 72 -50.71 -41.46 -29.55
C LYS A 72 -52.15 -42.01 -29.65
N PRO A 73 -52.94 -42.22 -28.55
CA PRO A 73 -53.56 -41.17 -27.67
C PRO A 73 -53.00 -41.21 -26.20
N GLU A 74 -53.16 -40.25 -25.26
CA GLU A 74 -54.34 -39.62 -24.60
C GLU A 74 -55.25 -40.64 -23.82
N VAL A 75 -55.93 -40.36 -22.67
CA VAL A 75 -56.68 -39.18 -22.17
C VAL A 75 -56.51 -38.97 -20.62
N CYS A 76 -57.25 -38.01 -20.01
CA CYS A 76 -57.31 -37.53 -18.60
C CYS A 76 -58.21 -38.39 -17.65
N PRO A 77 -58.62 -38.00 -16.38
CA PRO A 77 -58.35 -36.78 -15.58
C PRO A 77 -58.12 -36.96 -14.04
N PHE A 78 -57.85 -35.86 -13.29
CA PHE A 78 -58.63 -35.41 -12.10
C PHE A 78 -58.19 -34.00 -11.60
N GLN A 79 -58.91 -33.40 -10.65
CA GLN A 79 -58.79 -32.00 -10.16
C GLN A 79 -57.73 -31.83 -9.03
N GLY A 80 -57.22 -30.64 -8.64
CA GLY A 80 -57.45 -29.25 -9.09
C GLY A 80 -56.82 -28.20 -8.13
N VAL A 81 -57.35 -26.95 -8.15
CA VAL A 81 -57.01 -25.76 -7.29
C VAL A 81 -55.91 -24.81 -7.82
N ASN A 82 -56.13 -23.50 -7.61
CA ASN A 82 -55.35 -22.34 -8.11
C ASN A 82 -54.21 -21.90 -7.17
N VAL A 83 -53.20 -21.21 -7.71
CA VAL A 83 -52.94 -19.74 -7.54
C VAL A 83 -52.17 -19.22 -8.77
N LYS A 84 -52.37 -17.95 -9.16
CA LYS A 84 -51.74 -17.31 -10.33
C LYS A 84 -50.57 -16.40 -9.92
N ASN A 85 -49.60 -16.27 -10.83
CA ASN A 85 -48.98 -14.98 -11.21
C ASN A 85 -48.56 -15.09 -12.68
N LEU A 86 -48.67 -14.00 -13.45
CA LEU A 86 -48.19 -13.92 -14.83
C LEU A 86 -47.09 -12.86 -14.93
N GLU A 87 -46.04 -13.19 -15.68
CA GLU A 87 -45.24 -12.21 -16.42
C GLU A 87 -45.75 -12.19 -17.87
N SER A 88 -45.53 -11.10 -18.60
CA SER A 88 -45.96 -10.96 -19.99
C SER A 88 -44.94 -10.15 -20.80
N ASP A 89 -44.34 -10.77 -21.81
CA ASP A 89 -43.54 -10.12 -22.85
C ASP A 89 -44.38 -9.15 -23.70
N GLU A 90 -43.75 -8.14 -24.29
CA GLU A 90 -44.21 -7.59 -25.57
C GLU A 90 -43.04 -7.04 -26.41
N LYS A 91 -43.25 -6.97 -27.75
CA LYS A 91 -42.24 -6.59 -28.77
C LYS A 91 -42.68 -5.36 -29.57
N PRO A 92 -41.78 -4.75 -30.35
CA PRO A 92 -41.86 -4.87 -31.82
C PRO A 92 -40.47 -5.15 -32.47
N SER A 93 -40.26 -5.66 -33.70
CA SER A 93 -40.96 -5.60 -35.01
C SER A 93 -40.66 -4.29 -35.79
N THR A 94 -40.29 -4.23 -37.09
CA THR A 94 -40.15 -5.26 -38.15
C THR A 94 -39.24 -4.83 -39.33
N SER A 95 -38.53 -5.79 -39.97
CA SER A 95 -38.19 -5.94 -41.42
C SER A 95 -37.60 -4.82 -42.32
N ALA A 96 -36.38 -5.10 -42.86
CA ALA A 96 -35.98 -5.15 -44.31
C ALA A 96 -36.03 -3.88 -45.21
N PRO A 97 -35.28 -3.79 -46.35
CA PRO A 97 -34.52 -4.84 -47.06
C PRO A 97 -33.00 -4.55 -47.29
N VAL A 98 -32.34 -5.44 -48.04
CA VAL A 98 -30.89 -5.44 -48.36
C VAL A 98 -30.61 -4.87 -49.76
N VAL A 99 -29.49 -4.16 -49.90
CA VAL A 99 -28.78 -3.93 -51.18
C VAL A 99 -27.28 -4.15 -50.94
N GLU A 100 -26.62 -4.90 -51.83
CA GLU A 100 -25.18 -5.18 -51.73
C GLU A 100 -24.33 -4.02 -52.28
N ASN A 101 -23.23 -3.67 -51.60
CA ASN A 101 -21.95 -3.42 -52.26
C ASN A 101 -20.73 -3.32 -51.30
N GLN A 102 -19.73 -4.12 -51.61
CA GLN A 102 -18.27 -3.88 -51.46
C GLN A 102 -17.72 -3.19 -50.20
N VAL A 103 -17.18 -4.05 -49.32
CA VAL A 103 -16.11 -3.85 -48.32
C VAL A 103 -15.31 -2.53 -48.41
N LYS A 104 -15.41 -1.73 -47.35
CA LYS A 104 -14.28 -0.99 -46.77
C LYS A 104 -14.30 -1.11 -45.25
N HIS A 105 -13.14 -1.38 -44.64
CA HIS A 105 -12.98 -1.28 -43.19
C HIS A 105 -12.79 0.18 -42.81
N GLU A 106 -13.78 0.78 -42.15
CA GLU A 106 -13.57 2.00 -41.37
C GLU A 106 -13.03 1.64 -39.98
N LYS A 107 -12.18 2.51 -39.42
CA LYS A 107 -11.66 2.38 -38.07
C LYS A 107 -12.54 3.15 -37.10
N SER A 108 -12.94 2.51 -36.00
CA SER A 108 -13.44 3.20 -34.81
C SER A 108 -12.26 3.72 -33.98
N GLU A 109 -12.05 5.04 -33.94
CA GLU A 109 -11.03 5.66 -33.08
C GLU A 109 -11.59 5.94 -31.67
N GLU A 110 -11.44 4.99 -30.73
CA GLU A 110 -11.62 5.21 -29.28
C GLU A 110 -10.55 4.49 -28.42
N ASP A 111 -9.27 4.58 -28.82
CA ASP A 111 -8.14 4.15 -27.97
C ASP A 111 -7.89 5.18 -26.85
N PHE A 112 -8.55 5.00 -25.71
CA PHE A 112 -8.31 5.81 -24.49
C PHE A 112 -7.03 5.36 -23.75
N ALA A 113 -5.90 5.38 -24.46
CA ALA A 113 -4.58 5.02 -23.92
C ALA A 113 -3.98 6.16 -23.09
N PHE A 114 -3.60 5.86 -21.83
CA PHE A 114 -2.99 6.83 -20.91
C PHE A 114 -1.46 6.88 -21.09
N ASP A 115 -1.00 7.26 -22.28
CA ASP A 115 0.43 7.48 -22.57
C ASP A 115 0.93 8.80 -21.95
N GLU A 116 1.30 8.76 -20.67
CA GLU A 116 2.19 9.78 -20.11
C GLU A 116 3.55 9.70 -20.83
N PRO A 117 4.03 10.78 -21.50
CA PRO A 117 5.32 10.75 -22.16
C PRO A 117 6.42 10.58 -21.11
N PRO A 118 7.40 9.68 -21.31
CA PRO A 118 8.41 9.39 -20.30
C PRO A 118 9.22 10.63 -19.98
N LEU A 119 8.99 11.19 -18.79
CA LEU A 119 9.66 12.39 -18.28
C LEU A 119 11.17 12.17 -18.29
N LYS A 120 11.83 12.71 -19.32
CA LYS A 120 13.29 12.67 -19.49
C LYS A 120 13.92 13.20 -18.21
N LYS A 121 14.68 12.36 -17.51
CA LYS A 121 15.42 12.72 -16.29
C LYS A 121 16.34 13.91 -16.57
N MET A 122 15.86 15.12 -16.31
CA MET A 122 16.67 16.32 -16.37
C MET A 122 17.81 16.15 -15.36
N LYS A 123 19.05 16.15 -15.83
CA LYS A 123 20.23 16.16 -14.95
C LYS A 123 20.18 17.46 -14.15
N SER A 124 19.93 17.35 -12.84
CA SER A 124 19.92 18.49 -11.92
C SER A 124 21.33 19.06 -11.80
N ALA A 125 21.62 20.11 -12.56
CA ALA A 125 22.90 20.80 -12.51
C ALA A 125 23.10 21.43 -11.12
N THR A 126 24.20 21.05 -10.45
CA THR A 126 24.72 21.74 -9.25
C THR A 126 23.73 21.89 -8.08
N SER A 127 23.08 20.79 -7.69
CA SER A 127 22.82 20.60 -6.26
C SER A 127 24.17 20.32 -5.56
N PRO A 128 24.48 20.91 -4.39
CA PRO A 128 25.73 20.62 -3.69
C PRO A 128 25.75 19.15 -3.28
N GLU A 129 26.89 18.47 -3.50
CA GLU A 129 27.05 17.05 -3.19
C GLU A 129 26.59 16.75 -1.76
N GLY A 130 25.61 15.85 -1.63
CA GLY A 130 25.05 15.40 -0.37
C GLY A 130 26.02 14.54 0.41
N LYS A 131 27.13 15.13 0.88
CA LYS A 131 28.13 14.46 1.70
C LYS A 131 27.42 13.84 2.92
N PRO A 132 27.67 12.56 3.24
CA PRO A 132 27.04 11.95 4.40
C PRO A 132 27.40 12.78 5.63
N VAL A 133 26.39 13.18 6.40
CA VAL A 133 26.59 13.87 7.67
C VAL A 133 27.41 12.94 8.56
N LYS A 134 28.73 13.21 8.66
CA LYS A 134 29.67 12.33 9.37
C LYS A 134 29.13 12.06 10.78
N SER A 135 28.80 10.80 11.05
CA SER A 135 28.26 10.41 12.35
C SER A 135 29.29 10.69 13.43
N LEU A 136 28.88 11.42 14.47
CA LEU A 136 29.61 11.50 15.72
C LEU A 136 29.47 10.14 16.43
N GLY A 137 30.38 9.23 16.09
CA GLY A 137 30.40 7.85 16.57
C GLY A 137 30.00 6.84 15.48
N GLY A 138 30.87 5.86 15.24
CA GLY A 138 30.61 4.69 14.38
C GLY A 138 29.75 3.63 15.08
N ASN A 139 28.62 4.04 15.65
CA ASN A 139 27.71 3.12 16.33
C ASN A 139 26.94 2.29 15.30
N LYS A 140 27.21 0.98 15.25
CA LYS A 140 26.29 0.01 14.62
C LYS A 140 24.88 0.21 15.17
N VAL A 141 23.87 0.11 14.31
CA VAL A 141 22.46 0.23 14.71
C VAL A 141 22.08 -0.95 15.60
N LYS A 142 22.11 -0.74 16.92
CA LYS A 142 21.73 -1.77 17.90
C LYS A 142 20.20 -1.89 17.98
N GLU A 143 19.69 -2.92 17.33
CA GLU A 143 18.33 -3.45 17.50
C GLU A 143 18.23 -4.34 18.76
N GLU A 144 17.02 -4.79 19.10
CA GLU A 144 16.73 -5.62 20.29
C GLU A 144 17.22 -7.09 20.14
N PHE A 145 17.33 -7.57 18.91
CA PHE A 145 17.58 -8.98 18.57
C PHE A 145 18.76 -9.12 17.61
N GLU A 146 19.72 -10.00 17.92
CA GLU A 146 20.93 -10.19 17.12
C GLU A 146 20.74 -11.27 16.06
N MET A 147 20.93 -10.93 14.78
CA MET A 147 20.75 -11.82 13.63
C MET A 147 22.04 -11.92 12.81
N ASN A 148 22.19 -12.97 12.00
CA ASN A 148 23.38 -13.17 11.15
C ASN A 148 23.40 -12.28 9.89
N TRP A 149 22.59 -11.22 9.86
CA TRP A 149 22.47 -10.28 8.75
C TRP A 149 22.35 -8.85 9.28
N ASP A 150 22.92 -7.88 8.56
CA ASP A 150 22.79 -6.46 8.89
C ASP A 150 21.41 -5.95 8.44
N ILE A 151 20.62 -5.45 9.40
CA ILE A 151 19.29 -4.90 9.13
C ILE A 151 19.34 -3.68 8.21
N VAL A 152 20.42 -2.89 8.24
CA VAL A 152 20.58 -1.71 7.37
C VAL A 152 20.76 -2.15 5.92
N GLN A 153 21.58 -3.17 5.68
CA GLN A 153 21.79 -3.70 4.33
C GLN A 153 20.54 -4.42 3.82
N VAL A 154 19.92 -5.30 4.60
CA VAL A 154 18.71 -6.03 4.16
C VAL A 154 17.52 -5.09 3.94
N LEU A 155 17.44 -3.96 4.66
CA LEU A 155 16.46 -2.91 4.40
C LEU A 155 16.77 -2.17 3.08
N SER A 156 18.04 -1.79 2.88
CA SER A 156 18.51 -1.16 1.63
C SER A 156 18.26 -2.03 0.40
N ASP A 157 18.64 -3.32 0.46
CA ASP A 157 18.46 -4.32 -0.60
C ASP A 157 16.98 -4.51 -0.99
N ARG A 158 16.04 -4.28 -0.06
CA ARG A 158 14.61 -4.48 -0.25
C ARG A 158 13.87 -3.26 -0.77
N THR A 159 14.23 -2.06 -0.30
CA THR A 159 13.52 -0.81 -0.64
C THR A 159 14.27 0.04 -1.66
N ASN A 160 15.44 -0.41 -2.13
CA ASN A 160 16.32 0.33 -3.04
C ASN A 160 16.69 1.75 -2.53
N VAL A 161 16.80 1.89 -1.20
CA VAL A 161 17.16 3.14 -0.51
C VAL A 161 18.60 3.03 0.01
N GLU A 162 19.38 4.09 -0.17
CA GLU A 162 20.77 4.22 0.29
C GLU A 162 20.98 3.76 1.75
N PRO A 163 22.00 2.92 2.06
CA PRO A 163 22.22 2.40 3.41
C PRO A 163 22.36 3.47 4.50
N TRP A 164 22.95 4.63 4.18
CA TRP A 164 23.08 5.74 5.12
C TRP A 164 21.75 6.43 5.42
N VAL A 165 20.81 6.43 4.47
CA VAL A 165 19.43 6.90 4.67
C VAL A 165 18.66 5.90 5.51
N CYS A 166 18.78 4.60 5.23
CA CYS A 166 18.19 3.53 6.05
C CYS A 166 18.63 3.65 7.52
N ALA A 167 19.93 3.82 7.79
CA ALA A 167 20.45 4.01 9.14
C ALA A 167 19.88 5.27 9.84
N ASN A 168 19.73 6.38 9.11
CA ASN A 168 19.08 7.59 9.64
C ASN A 168 17.59 7.38 9.92
N LEU A 169 16.86 6.71 9.04
CA LEU A 169 15.44 6.42 9.20
C LEU A 169 15.17 5.49 10.40
N ILE A 170 15.96 4.41 10.56
CA ILE A 170 15.84 3.53 11.73
C ILE A 170 16.01 4.31 13.04
N ARG A 171 16.99 5.23 13.11
CA ARG A 171 17.15 6.14 14.25
C ARG A 171 15.94 7.08 14.42
N LEU A 172 15.48 7.73 13.35
CA LEU A 172 14.37 8.68 13.43
C LEU A 172 13.06 8.03 13.88
N PHE A 173 12.78 6.79 13.46
CA PHE A 173 11.65 6.00 13.93
C PHE A 173 11.85 5.51 15.38
N LYS A 174 13.07 5.09 15.77
CA LYS A 174 13.42 4.73 17.15
C LYS A 174 13.35 5.92 18.12
N GLU A 175 13.53 7.13 17.61
CA GLU A 175 13.28 8.40 18.30
C GLU A 175 11.79 8.81 18.32
N GLU A 176 10.84 7.98 17.87
CA GLU A 176 9.40 8.31 17.79
C GLU A 176 9.10 9.60 16.98
N ASN A 177 9.80 9.83 15.86
CA ASN A 177 9.43 10.91 14.94
C ASN A 177 8.39 10.40 13.92
N THR A 178 7.29 11.15 13.71
CA THR A 178 6.24 10.77 12.75
C THR A 178 6.66 11.04 11.31
N ILE A 179 6.04 10.35 10.33
CA ILE A 179 6.35 10.57 8.90
C ILE A 179 6.17 12.05 8.51
N PRO A 180 5.06 12.75 8.84
CA PRO A 180 4.91 14.16 8.46
C PRO A 180 5.98 15.06 9.09
N PHE A 181 6.42 14.77 10.32
CA PHE A 181 7.52 15.51 10.97
C PHE A 181 8.86 15.25 10.28
N ILE A 182 9.16 14.00 9.91
CA ILE A 182 10.38 13.64 9.19
C ILE A 182 10.41 14.29 7.80
N VAL A 183 9.33 14.14 7.01
CA VAL A 183 9.19 14.71 5.65
C VAL A 183 9.26 16.24 5.67
N ARG A 184 8.75 16.92 6.72
CA ARG A 184 8.76 18.40 6.76
C ARG A 184 10.02 19.00 7.40
N TYR A 185 10.59 18.37 8.43
CA TYR A 185 11.66 18.97 9.25
C TYR A 185 13.00 18.23 9.21
N ARG A 186 13.09 17.06 8.57
CA ARG A 186 14.30 16.22 8.54
C ARG A 186 14.75 15.80 7.12
N LYS A 187 14.21 16.41 6.05
CA LYS A 187 14.54 16.15 4.63
C LYS A 187 16.02 15.87 4.35
N GLU A 188 16.91 16.71 4.86
CA GLU A 188 18.37 16.62 4.67
C GLU A 188 19.00 15.34 5.24
N LEU A 189 18.36 14.67 6.22
CA LEU A 189 18.81 13.39 6.79
C LEU A 189 18.31 12.16 6.02
N ILE A 190 17.30 12.34 5.16
CA ILE A 190 16.58 11.27 4.46
C ILE A 190 16.72 11.36 2.93
N ASN A 191 17.71 12.10 2.44
CA ASN A 191 17.92 12.41 1.01
C ASN A 191 16.66 12.97 0.30
N ASN A 192 15.84 13.74 1.02
CA ASN A 192 14.57 14.31 0.53
C ASN A 192 13.49 13.28 0.10
N LEU A 193 13.55 12.03 0.57
CA LEU A 193 12.50 11.02 0.32
C LEU A 193 11.09 11.51 0.71
N GLU A 194 10.09 11.05 -0.05
CA GLU A 194 8.68 11.37 0.12
C GLU A 194 7.98 10.46 1.13
N ALA A 195 6.73 10.80 1.49
CA ALA A 195 5.97 10.10 2.52
C ALA A 195 5.72 8.62 2.17
N ASP A 196 5.42 8.30 0.91
CA ASP A 196 5.19 6.93 0.43
C ASP A 196 6.42 6.04 0.64
N ALA A 197 7.59 6.46 0.17
CA ALA A 197 8.85 5.73 0.37
C ALA A 197 9.20 5.59 1.87
N LEU A 198 8.84 6.57 2.70
CA LEU A 198 9.03 6.46 4.16
C LEU A 198 8.11 5.41 4.80
N ARG A 199 6.87 5.23 4.29
CA ARG A 199 5.98 4.14 4.73
C ARG A 199 6.55 2.77 4.34
N GLU A 200 7.04 2.63 3.10
CA GLU A 200 7.64 1.38 2.61
C GLU A 200 8.86 0.97 3.45
N VAL A 201 9.76 1.91 3.76
CA VAL A 201 10.91 1.67 4.64
C VAL A 201 10.47 1.35 6.07
N GLN A 202 9.47 2.05 6.62
CA GLN A 202 8.96 1.77 7.96
C GLN A 202 8.32 0.37 8.05
N GLN A 203 7.51 -0.02 7.06
CA GLN A 203 6.89 -1.33 7.00
C GLN A 203 7.94 -2.44 6.86
N THR A 204 8.89 -2.28 5.93
CA THR A 204 9.94 -3.29 5.68
C THR A 204 10.85 -3.47 6.91
N LEU A 205 11.12 -2.40 7.66
CA LEU A 205 11.82 -2.45 8.94
C LEU A 205 11.03 -3.25 9.99
N GLU A 206 9.72 -3.07 10.10
CA GLU A 206 8.90 -3.79 11.08
C GLU A 206 8.65 -5.26 10.68
N GLU A 207 8.60 -5.57 9.39
CA GLU A 207 8.64 -6.94 8.87
C GLU A 207 9.94 -7.66 9.29
N LEU A 208 11.11 -7.00 9.15
CA LEU A 208 12.41 -7.53 9.57
C LEU A 208 12.50 -7.72 11.10
N ARG A 209 12.01 -6.76 11.89
CA ARG A 209 11.91 -6.90 13.36
C ARG A 209 10.99 -8.05 13.76
N THR A 210 9.87 -8.23 13.07
CA THR A 210 8.94 -9.33 13.29
C THR A 210 9.59 -10.69 13.03
N VAL A 211 10.41 -10.83 11.98
CA VAL A 211 11.22 -12.04 11.73
C VAL A 211 12.21 -12.28 12.86
N ALA A 212 13.00 -11.27 13.25
CA ALA A 212 14.02 -11.41 14.30
C ALA A 212 13.42 -11.80 15.66
N LYS A 213 12.31 -11.16 16.04
CA LYS A 213 11.56 -11.41 17.29
C LYS A 213 10.95 -12.81 17.34
N LYS A 214 10.33 -13.26 16.24
CA LYS A 214 9.79 -14.64 16.13
C LYS A 214 10.90 -15.69 16.16
N THR A 215 12.04 -15.40 15.52
CA THR A 215 13.23 -16.26 15.54
C THR A 215 13.75 -16.45 16.97
N HIS A 216 13.93 -15.37 17.73
CA HIS A 216 14.39 -15.44 19.12
C HIS A 216 13.40 -16.16 20.03
N THR A 217 12.09 -15.89 19.87
CA THR A 217 11.02 -16.60 20.59
C THR A 217 11.09 -18.12 20.33
N MET A 218 11.36 -18.52 19.08
CA MET A 218 11.52 -19.94 18.71
C MET A 218 12.81 -20.54 19.29
N ILE A 219 13.94 -19.84 19.22
CA ILE A 219 15.22 -20.28 19.82
C ILE A 219 15.05 -20.53 21.32
N GLN A 220 14.40 -19.63 22.05
CA GLN A 220 14.11 -19.80 23.48
C GLN A 220 13.23 -21.04 23.75
N LYS A 221 12.19 -21.27 22.93
CA LYS A 221 11.34 -22.47 23.04
C LYS A 221 12.13 -23.76 22.77
N LEU A 222 12.91 -23.82 21.69
CA LEU A 222 13.73 -24.99 21.33
C LEU A 222 14.81 -25.29 22.39
N LYS A 223 15.38 -24.25 23.01
CA LYS A 223 16.32 -24.38 24.14
C LYS A 223 15.64 -24.99 25.37
N LYS A 224 14.43 -24.53 25.72
CA LYS A 224 13.62 -25.11 26.81
C LYS A 224 13.20 -26.55 26.55
N GLU A 225 12.97 -26.92 25.29
CA GLU A 225 12.64 -28.29 24.88
C GLU A 225 13.86 -29.21 24.73
N GLY A 226 15.09 -28.73 24.91
CA GLY A 226 16.32 -29.51 24.72
C GLY A 226 16.62 -29.89 23.25
N LYS A 227 15.93 -29.29 22.28
CA LYS A 227 15.99 -29.65 20.84
C LYS A 227 16.87 -28.74 19.99
N LEU A 228 17.50 -27.73 20.60
CA LEU A 228 18.32 -26.73 19.91
C LEU A 228 19.75 -27.26 19.68
N SER A 229 20.06 -27.68 18.45
CA SER A 229 21.44 -27.95 18.02
C SER A 229 22.12 -26.68 17.47
N GLY A 230 23.46 -26.65 17.45
CA GLY A 230 24.24 -25.51 16.94
C GLY A 230 23.99 -25.20 15.45
N CYS A 231 23.79 -26.23 14.61
CA CYS A 231 23.39 -26.05 13.22
C CYS A 231 21.98 -25.46 13.09
N LEU A 232 21.01 -25.93 13.89
CA LEU A 232 19.65 -25.38 13.91
C LEU A 232 19.64 -23.92 14.37
N PHE A 233 20.40 -23.58 15.42
CA PHE A 233 20.57 -22.20 15.89
C PHE A 233 21.11 -21.29 14.78
N THR A 234 22.13 -21.74 14.05
CA THR A 234 22.70 -21.00 12.91
C THR A 234 21.70 -20.82 11.77
N SER A 235 20.96 -21.87 11.40
CA SER A 235 19.89 -21.78 10.38
C SER A 235 18.79 -20.79 10.78
N LEU A 236 18.39 -20.77 12.07
CA LEU A 236 17.38 -19.84 12.59
C LEU A 236 17.85 -18.37 12.50
N LEU A 237 19.08 -18.07 12.95
CA LEU A 237 19.63 -16.71 12.87
C LEU A 237 19.92 -16.24 11.43
N ASN A 238 19.96 -17.15 10.46
CA ASN A 238 20.08 -16.82 9.04
C ASN A 238 18.73 -16.43 8.39
N CYS A 239 17.57 -16.78 8.99
CA CYS A 239 16.26 -16.50 8.41
C CYS A 239 16.01 -14.99 8.24
N ARG A 240 15.64 -14.58 7.02
CA ARG A 240 15.29 -13.23 6.59
C ARG A 240 13.80 -13.06 6.30
N THR A 241 13.05 -14.16 6.13
CA THR A 241 11.58 -14.14 5.95
C THR A 241 10.84 -15.06 6.94
N LEU A 242 9.52 -14.96 6.98
CA LEU A 242 8.68 -15.82 7.81
C LEU A 242 8.53 -17.23 7.22
N GLU A 243 8.60 -17.36 5.90
CA GLU A 243 8.55 -18.63 5.14
C GLU A 243 9.80 -19.47 5.40
N GLU A 244 10.98 -18.84 5.46
CA GLU A 244 12.23 -19.51 5.85
C GLU A 244 12.16 -20.01 7.29
N LEU A 245 11.70 -19.15 8.21
CA LEU A 245 11.51 -19.50 9.60
C LEU A 245 10.49 -20.65 9.73
N ASP A 246 9.40 -20.63 8.97
CA ASP A 246 8.41 -21.71 8.95
C ASP A 246 8.98 -23.03 8.41
N HIS A 247 9.81 -22.97 7.36
CA HIS A 247 10.50 -24.14 6.80
C HIS A 247 11.45 -24.77 7.83
N VAL A 248 12.29 -23.97 8.47
CA VAL A 248 13.27 -24.44 9.46
C VAL A 248 12.58 -24.99 10.73
N THR A 249 11.43 -24.42 11.12
CA THR A 249 10.74 -24.74 12.39
C THR A 249 9.65 -25.80 12.28
N THR A 250 9.10 -26.06 11.09
CA THR A 250 8.07 -27.10 10.84
C THR A 250 8.39 -28.48 11.45
N PRO A 251 9.64 -28.98 11.46
CA PRO A 251 10.00 -30.25 12.12
C PRO A 251 9.81 -30.28 13.66
N TYR A 252 9.55 -29.12 14.28
CA TYR A 252 9.43 -28.94 15.74
C TYR A 252 8.05 -28.41 16.17
N LYS A 253 7.10 -28.27 15.24
CA LYS A 253 5.70 -27.94 15.55
C LYS A 253 5.00 -29.12 16.26
N MET A 254 4.09 -28.82 17.18
CA MET A 254 3.31 -29.82 17.90
C MET A 254 2.44 -30.64 16.92
N GLY A 255 2.26 -31.94 17.18
CA GLY A 255 1.50 -32.84 16.30
C GLY A 255 2.25 -33.29 15.03
N SER A 256 3.45 -32.78 14.76
CA SER A 256 4.28 -33.26 13.64
C SER A 256 4.72 -34.70 13.86
N LYS A 257 4.51 -35.59 12.87
CA LYS A 257 4.98 -36.99 12.88
C LYS A 257 6.51 -37.13 12.69
N GLY A 258 7.26 -36.06 12.87
CA GLY A 258 8.67 -35.92 12.48
C GLY A 258 8.88 -35.97 10.96
N THR A 259 9.94 -35.32 10.50
CA THR A 259 10.43 -35.44 9.12
C THR A 259 10.98 -36.84 8.87
N LYS A 260 11.04 -37.24 7.58
CA LYS A 260 11.74 -38.48 7.18
C LYS A 260 13.20 -38.50 7.68
N ALA A 261 13.87 -37.36 7.63
CA ALA A 261 15.24 -37.18 8.14
C ALA A 261 15.34 -37.40 9.64
N GLN A 262 14.47 -36.80 10.46
CA GLN A 262 14.47 -37.03 11.93
C GLN A 262 14.32 -38.51 12.27
N ARG A 263 13.47 -39.27 11.56
CA ARG A 263 13.32 -40.72 11.78
C ARG A 263 14.58 -41.49 11.38
N ALA A 264 15.22 -41.15 10.25
CA ALA A 264 16.48 -41.75 9.85
C ALA A 264 17.64 -41.42 10.82
N LYS A 265 17.66 -40.21 11.41
CA LYS A 265 18.60 -39.83 12.48
C LYS A 265 18.37 -40.66 13.75
N GLN A 266 17.10 -40.87 14.14
CA GLN A 266 16.72 -41.74 15.27
C GLN A 266 17.14 -43.22 15.04
N LEU A 267 17.21 -43.67 13.79
CA LEU A 267 17.75 -44.99 13.41
C LEU A 267 19.30 -45.03 13.37
N GLY A 268 19.98 -43.93 13.68
CA GLY A 268 21.45 -43.87 13.73
C GLY A 268 22.15 -43.67 12.38
N LEU A 269 21.44 -43.24 11.33
CA LEU A 269 22.01 -43.08 9.97
C LEU A 269 22.73 -41.73 9.74
N GLU A 270 22.79 -40.84 10.74
CA GLU A 270 23.45 -39.53 10.61
C GLU A 270 24.96 -39.62 10.34
N PRO A 271 25.75 -40.48 11.02
CA PRO A 271 27.17 -40.65 10.72
C PRO A 271 27.41 -41.16 9.30
N ALA A 272 26.55 -42.04 8.77
CA ALA A 272 26.63 -42.53 7.40
C ALA A 272 26.42 -41.39 6.37
N ALA A 273 25.42 -40.54 6.59
CA ALA A 273 25.15 -39.38 5.74
C ALA A 273 26.30 -38.36 5.75
N LEU A 274 26.85 -38.04 6.92
CA LEU A 274 27.99 -37.12 7.04
C LEU A 274 29.27 -37.71 6.42
N SER A 275 29.52 -39.01 6.62
CA SER A 275 30.68 -39.71 6.03
C SER A 275 30.66 -39.70 4.51
N LEU A 276 29.47 -39.78 3.89
CA LEU A 276 29.32 -39.72 2.42
C LEU A 276 29.83 -38.39 1.84
N LEU A 277 29.67 -37.28 2.56
CA LEU A 277 30.15 -35.96 2.14
C LEU A 277 31.63 -35.72 2.50
N GLN A 278 32.09 -36.27 3.63
CA GLN A 278 33.38 -35.89 4.24
C GLN A 278 34.53 -36.89 4.00
N SER A 279 34.27 -38.19 4.03
CA SER A 279 35.30 -39.25 3.97
C SER A 279 34.73 -40.56 3.40
N PRO A 280 34.21 -40.54 2.16
CA PRO A 280 33.36 -41.62 1.65
C PRO A 280 34.09 -42.93 1.37
N MET A 281 35.42 -42.95 1.24
CA MET A 281 36.15 -44.20 0.97
C MET A 281 36.01 -45.22 2.11
N ALA A 282 35.81 -44.76 3.35
CA ALA A 282 35.58 -45.60 4.53
C ALA A 282 34.10 -45.96 4.75
N LEU A 283 33.16 -45.44 3.96
CA LEU A 283 31.73 -45.64 4.19
C LEU A 283 31.26 -47.02 3.71
N ASN A 284 30.91 -47.89 4.65
CA ASN A 284 30.23 -49.16 4.38
C ASN A 284 28.77 -49.12 4.88
N LEU A 285 27.81 -48.93 3.97
CA LEU A 285 26.38 -48.88 4.30
C LEU A 285 25.81 -50.22 4.78
N PHE A 286 26.40 -51.36 4.42
CA PHE A 286 25.93 -52.68 4.87
C PHE A 286 26.06 -52.84 6.40
N SER A 287 26.98 -52.13 7.05
CA SER A 287 27.15 -52.14 8.51
C SER A 287 25.97 -51.54 9.31
N TYR A 288 25.05 -50.83 8.63
CA TYR A 288 23.85 -50.24 9.24
C TYR A 288 22.60 -51.12 9.08
N ILE A 289 22.68 -52.23 8.35
CA ILE A 289 21.54 -53.14 8.14
C ILE A 289 21.21 -53.88 9.44
N ARG A 290 19.93 -53.87 9.82
CA ARG A 290 19.38 -54.57 10.99
C ARG A 290 18.04 -55.19 10.58
N PRO A 291 18.00 -56.48 10.16
CA PRO A 291 16.81 -57.10 9.57
C PRO A 291 15.52 -56.93 10.39
N ASN A 292 15.62 -56.99 11.72
CA ASN A 292 14.49 -56.87 12.65
C ASN A 292 14.07 -55.41 12.94
N THR A 293 14.69 -54.40 12.31
CA THR A 293 14.42 -52.98 12.54
C THR A 293 13.87 -52.32 11.28
N LYS A 294 12.59 -51.94 11.31
CA LYS A 294 11.90 -51.27 10.20
C LYS A 294 12.55 -49.91 9.88
N GLY A 295 13.00 -49.72 8.65
CA GLY A 295 13.82 -48.58 8.21
C GLY A 295 15.32 -48.88 8.16
N LEU A 296 15.75 -50.09 8.54
CA LEU A 296 17.12 -50.62 8.42
C LEU A 296 17.11 -52.09 7.91
N ALA A 297 15.98 -52.66 7.51
CA ALA A 297 15.83 -54.10 7.33
C ALA A 297 16.63 -54.65 6.14
N ASN A 298 16.95 -53.80 5.16
CA ASN A 298 17.77 -54.10 3.99
C ASN A 298 18.54 -52.85 3.53
N ILE A 299 19.44 -53.03 2.56
CA ILE A 299 20.28 -51.94 2.04
C ILE A 299 19.48 -50.78 1.43
N GLN A 300 18.32 -51.03 0.80
CA GLN A 300 17.50 -49.98 0.19
C GLN A 300 16.83 -49.09 1.24
N GLU A 301 16.41 -49.65 2.39
CA GLU A 301 15.90 -48.86 3.51
C GLU A 301 17.01 -47.97 4.11
N VAL A 302 18.22 -48.52 4.27
CA VAL A 302 19.41 -47.77 4.74
C VAL A 302 19.76 -46.63 3.77
N GLU A 303 19.84 -46.91 2.46
CA GLU A 303 20.08 -45.90 1.42
C GLU A 303 19.03 -44.80 1.45
N ALA A 304 17.74 -45.16 1.50
CA ALA A 304 16.65 -44.20 1.57
C ALA A 304 16.71 -43.37 2.85
N GLY A 305 17.07 -43.97 3.99
CA GLY A 305 17.30 -43.26 5.25
C GLY A 305 18.41 -42.21 5.14
N VAL A 306 19.57 -42.58 4.59
CA VAL A 306 20.69 -41.67 4.30
C VAL A 306 20.27 -40.57 3.31
N GLN A 307 19.57 -40.92 2.24
CA GLN A 307 19.05 -40.00 1.24
C GLN A 307 18.15 -38.93 1.86
N HIS A 308 17.23 -39.33 2.76
CA HIS A 308 16.34 -38.38 3.44
C HIS A 308 17.09 -37.43 4.37
N ILE A 309 18.20 -37.84 5.00
CA ILE A 309 19.06 -36.97 5.82
C ILE A 309 19.80 -35.97 4.94
N LEU A 310 20.47 -36.44 3.87
CA LEU A 310 21.18 -35.58 2.93
C LEU A 310 20.25 -34.55 2.29
N ALA A 311 19.05 -34.96 1.87
CA ALA A 311 18.06 -34.05 1.32
C ALA A 311 17.60 -32.95 2.31
N ASP A 312 17.52 -33.26 3.60
CA ASP A 312 17.15 -32.32 4.67
C ASP A 312 18.30 -31.37 5.04
N ILE A 313 19.55 -31.78 4.85
CA ILE A 313 20.75 -30.91 4.93
C ILE A 313 20.76 -29.94 3.74
N PHE A 314 20.68 -30.46 2.51
CA PHE A 314 20.78 -29.64 1.28
C PHE A 314 19.67 -28.59 1.19
N ALA A 315 18.44 -28.93 1.57
CA ALA A 315 17.30 -28.01 1.54
C ALA A 315 17.33 -26.89 2.61
N LYS A 316 18.25 -26.95 3.58
CA LYS A 316 18.42 -25.96 4.66
C LYS A 316 19.75 -25.23 4.60
N ASP A 317 20.59 -25.58 3.64
CA ASP A 317 21.87 -24.93 3.41
C ASP A 317 21.68 -23.57 2.74
N LYS A 318 22.30 -22.55 3.33
CA LYS A 318 22.17 -21.16 2.89
C LYS A 318 22.63 -21.00 1.45
N ASP A 319 23.82 -21.48 1.11
CA ASP A 319 24.39 -21.22 -0.21
C ASP A 319 23.66 -22.01 -1.32
N THR A 320 23.10 -23.19 -0.97
CA THR A 320 22.19 -23.95 -1.84
C THR A 320 20.87 -23.21 -2.11
N LEU A 321 20.24 -22.62 -1.08
CA LEU A 321 19.02 -21.81 -1.22
C LEU A 321 19.28 -20.49 -1.97
N ASP A 322 20.38 -19.80 -1.67
CA ASP A 322 20.77 -18.57 -2.36
C ASP A 322 21.10 -18.82 -3.84
N PHE A 323 21.68 -19.98 -4.19
CA PHE A 323 21.94 -20.35 -5.59
C PHE A 323 20.64 -20.58 -6.38
N ILE A 324 19.71 -21.40 -5.87
CA ILE A 324 18.47 -21.67 -6.61
C ILE A 324 17.57 -20.44 -6.76
N ARG A 325 17.58 -19.54 -5.77
CA ARG A 325 16.88 -18.25 -5.87
C ARG A 325 17.46 -17.37 -6.98
N ARG A 326 18.79 -17.31 -7.13
CA ARG A 326 19.44 -16.63 -8.27
C ARG A 326 19.07 -17.27 -9.61
N LEU A 327 19.04 -18.60 -9.71
CA LEU A 327 18.56 -19.26 -10.93
C LEU A 327 17.12 -18.88 -11.26
N CYS A 328 16.19 -18.95 -10.31
CA CYS A 328 14.79 -18.56 -10.53
C CYS A 328 14.65 -17.08 -10.96
N GLN A 329 15.46 -16.17 -10.40
CA GLN A 329 15.51 -14.76 -10.82
C GLN A 329 15.94 -14.60 -12.29
N GLN A 330 16.72 -15.53 -12.85
CA GLN A 330 17.21 -15.49 -14.23
C GLN A 330 16.39 -16.33 -15.23
N ARG A 331 15.23 -16.87 -14.83
CA ARG A 331 14.46 -17.85 -15.62
C ARG A 331 12.98 -17.43 -15.72
N TYR A 332 12.23 -18.06 -16.63
CA TYR A 332 10.80 -17.84 -16.79
C TYR A 332 10.04 -18.68 -15.75
N ILE A 333 9.58 -18.06 -14.67
CA ILE A 333 8.73 -18.69 -13.66
C ILE A 333 7.29 -18.26 -13.93
N CYS A 334 6.36 -19.22 -13.97
CA CYS A 334 4.98 -18.99 -14.39
C CYS A 334 4.01 -19.15 -13.21
N ILE A 335 3.02 -18.26 -13.10
CA ILE A 335 1.82 -18.48 -12.28
C ILE A 335 0.64 -18.77 -13.20
N GLN A 336 -0.15 -19.77 -12.83
CA GLN A 336 -1.25 -20.29 -13.65
C GLN A 336 -2.50 -20.45 -12.79
N SER A 337 -3.67 -20.09 -13.32
CA SER A 337 -4.97 -20.36 -12.70
C SER A 337 -5.88 -21.14 -13.65
N ALA A 338 -6.59 -22.11 -13.09
CA ALA A 338 -7.54 -22.96 -13.79
C ALA A 338 -8.88 -23.03 -13.04
N LEU A 339 -10.00 -23.11 -13.77
CA LEU A 339 -11.33 -23.31 -13.18
C LEU A 339 -11.35 -24.54 -12.25
N ALA A 340 -11.89 -24.37 -11.05
CA ALA A 340 -11.96 -25.43 -10.05
C ALA A 340 -12.99 -26.51 -10.41
N LYS A 341 -12.64 -27.79 -10.22
CA LYS A 341 -13.53 -28.94 -10.49
C LYS A 341 -14.78 -29.05 -9.58
N VAL A 342 -15.01 -28.06 -8.72
CA VAL A 342 -16.06 -28.03 -7.69
C VAL A 342 -17.02 -26.86 -7.88
N SER A 343 -16.55 -25.71 -8.37
CA SER A 343 -17.40 -24.54 -8.63
C SER A 343 -18.40 -24.80 -9.76
N SER A 344 -18.05 -25.63 -10.75
CA SER A 344 -18.91 -26.10 -11.85
C SER A 344 -20.12 -26.95 -11.43
N LYS A 345 -20.41 -27.09 -10.13
CA LYS A 345 -21.60 -27.77 -9.60
C LYS A 345 -22.38 -26.96 -8.55
N ASN A 346 -21.71 -26.11 -7.78
CA ASN A 346 -22.25 -25.53 -6.55
C ASN A 346 -22.10 -23.99 -6.45
N SER A 347 -21.65 -23.29 -7.50
CA SER A 347 -21.42 -21.84 -7.47
C SER A 347 -22.37 -21.09 -8.42
N ASN A 348 -22.78 -19.87 -8.03
CA ASN A 348 -23.58 -18.99 -8.89
C ASN A 348 -22.88 -18.74 -10.22
N GLU A 349 -23.59 -18.94 -11.32
CA GLU A 349 -23.10 -18.69 -12.69
C GLU A 349 -22.59 -17.25 -12.87
N LYS A 350 -23.36 -16.26 -12.35
CA LYS A 350 -22.98 -14.83 -12.32
C LYS A 350 -21.75 -14.51 -11.45
N ASP A 351 -21.30 -15.41 -10.59
CA ASP A 351 -20.06 -15.25 -9.82
C ASP A 351 -18.88 -15.96 -10.49
N ILE A 352 -19.12 -17.03 -11.25
CA ILE A 352 -18.11 -17.69 -12.10
C ILE A 352 -17.69 -16.75 -13.24
N ASP A 353 -18.66 -16.14 -13.93
CA ASP A 353 -18.42 -15.28 -15.11
C ASP A 353 -17.47 -14.10 -14.81
N LYS A 354 -17.52 -13.55 -13.60
CA LYS A 354 -16.60 -12.49 -13.11
C LYS A 354 -15.12 -12.90 -13.11
N PHE A 355 -14.80 -14.19 -13.22
CA PHE A 355 -13.44 -14.73 -13.28
C PHE A 355 -13.13 -15.42 -14.61
N GLN A 356 -13.97 -15.25 -15.65
CA GLN A 356 -13.82 -15.89 -16.96
C GLN A 356 -12.41 -15.71 -17.56
N ILE A 357 -11.86 -14.49 -17.51
CA ILE A 357 -10.49 -14.17 -17.98
C ILE A 357 -9.36 -14.87 -17.20
N TYR A 358 -9.67 -15.52 -16.07
CA TYR A 358 -8.73 -16.27 -15.23
C TYR A 358 -8.94 -17.80 -15.28
N HIS A 359 -9.87 -18.30 -16.10
CA HIS A 359 -10.19 -19.74 -16.20
C HIS A 359 -9.10 -20.59 -16.83
N GLU A 360 -8.27 -20.03 -17.72
CA GLU A 360 -7.11 -20.68 -18.34
C GLU A 360 -5.89 -19.73 -18.40
N PHE A 361 -5.73 -18.90 -17.37
CA PHE A 361 -4.72 -17.83 -17.35
C PHE A 361 -3.33 -18.34 -16.95
N SER A 362 -2.30 -17.88 -17.65
CA SER A 362 -0.91 -18.32 -17.47
C SER A 362 0.06 -17.15 -17.77
N CYS A 363 0.77 -16.64 -16.76
CA CYS A 363 1.60 -15.44 -16.88
C CYS A 363 2.96 -15.58 -16.17
N ASN A 364 3.98 -14.86 -16.64
CA ASN A 364 5.27 -14.75 -15.96
C ASN A 364 5.12 -13.97 -14.64
N ILE A 365 5.68 -14.47 -13.53
CA ILE A 365 5.62 -13.80 -12.22
C ILE A 365 6.27 -12.41 -12.20
N LYS A 366 7.10 -12.08 -13.19
CA LYS A 366 7.71 -10.75 -13.36
C LYS A 366 6.82 -9.73 -14.10
N ASN A 367 5.81 -10.21 -14.83
CA ASN A 367 5.00 -9.39 -15.73
C ASN A 367 3.53 -9.30 -15.27
N ILE A 368 3.10 -10.21 -14.39
CA ILE A 368 1.75 -10.23 -13.84
C ILE A 368 1.47 -8.99 -12.99
N GLN A 369 0.29 -8.40 -13.18
CA GLN A 369 -0.09 -7.15 -12.53
C GLN A 369 -0.65 -7.38 -11.13
N HIS A 370 -0.44 -6.43 -10.22
CA HIS A 370 -0.89 -6.51 -8.82
C HIS A 370 -2.41 -6.77 -8.70
N HIS A 371 -3.23 -6.12 -9.53
CA HIS A 371 -4.68 -6.35 -9.56
C HIS A 371 -5.06 -7.76 -10.04
N GLN A 372 -4.27 -8.37 -10.94
CA GLN A 372 -4.48 -9.75 -11.40
C GLN A 372 -4.20 -10.74 -10.26
N ILE A 373 -3.16 -10.51 -9.45
CA ILE A 373 -2.89 -11.31 -8.25
C ILE A 373 -4.05 -11.23 -7.26
N LEU A 374 -4.59 -10.05 -6.97
CA LEU A 374 -5.74 -9.91 -6.07
C LEU A 374 -7.00 -10.60 -6.62
N ALA A 375 -7.30 -10.46 -7.92
CA ALA A 375 -8.43 -11.14 -8.56
C ALA A 375 -8.28 -12.67 -8.53
N ILE A 376 -7.10 -13.20 -8.85
CA ILE A 376 -6.78 -14.63 -8.82
C ILE A 376 -6.86 -15.19 -7.38
N ASN A 377 -6.33 -14.46 -6.39
CA ASN A 377 -6.43 -14.81 -4.97
C ASN A 377 -7.88 -14.84 -4.49
N ARG A 378 -8.69 -13.85 -4.89
CA ARG A 378 -10.13 -13.81 -4.58
C ARG A 378 -10.87 -14.99 -5.19
N GLY A 379 -10.60 -15.35 -6.46
CA GLY A 379 -11.18 -16.51 -7.12
C GLY A 379 -10.79 -17.85 -6.45
N GLU A 380 -9.56 -17.99 -5.96
CA GLU A 380 -9.10 -19.16 -5.20
C GLU A 380 -9.71 -19.23 -3.78
N ASN A 381 -9.89 -18.09 -3.13
CA ASN A 381 -10.59 -18.00 -1.84
C ASN A 381 -12.06 -18.41 -1.98
N LEU A 382 -12.76 -17.92 -3.01
CA LEU A 382 -14.14 -18.30 -3.37
C LEU A 382 -14.29 -19.73 -3.94
N LYS A 383 -13.19 -20.49 -4.08
CA LYS A 383 -13.15 -21.85 -4.66
C LYS A 383 -13.62 -21.92 -6.13
N ILE A 384 -13.60 -20.80 -6.83
CA ILE A 384 -13.88 -20.71 -8.27
C ILE A 384 -12.64 -21.10 -9.07
N LEU A 385 -11.46 -20.68 -8.64
CA LEU A 385 -10.17 -20.96 -9.28
C LEU A 385 -9.30 -21.92 -8.45
N THR A 386 -8.32 -22.54 -9.11
CA THR A 386 -7.18 -23.23 -8.49
C THR A 386 -5.89 -22.67 -9.06
N VAL A 387 -4.91 -22.33 -8.20
CA VAL A 387 -3.71 -21.58 -8.60
C VAL A 387 -2.45 -22.39 -8.37
N LYS A 388 -1.50 -22.31 -9.31
CA LYS A 388 -0.21 -23.00 -9.24
C LYS A 388 0.92 -22.08 -9.68
N VAL A 389 2.11 -22.32 -9.13
CA VAL A 389 3.38 -21.77 -9.64
C VAL A 389 4.16 -22.91 -10.27
N ASN A 390 4.63 -22.71 -11.49
CA ASN A 390 5.43 -23.65 -12.27
C ASN A 390 6.87 -23.14 -12.42
N ILE A 391 7.84 -23.98 -12.06
CA ILE A 391 9.28 -23.71 -12.17
C ILE A 391 9.85 -24.70 -13.21
N PRO A 392 10.40 -24.24 -14.34
CA PRO A 392 10.82 -25.13 -15.42
C PRO A 392 11.90 -26.15 -15.03
N ASP A 393 11.85 -27.35 -15.63
CA ASP A 393 12.85 -28.41 -15.38
C ASP A 393 14.30 -28.02 -15.72
N GLY A 394 14.51 -27.01 -16.57
CA GLY A 394 15.83 -26.41 -16.75
C GLY A 394 16.46 -25.92 -15.44
N VAL A 395 15.66 -25.27 -14.58
CA VAL A 395 16.09 -24.79 -13.25
C VAL A 395 16.44 -25.97 -12.35
N LYS A 396 15.63 -27.03 -12.36
CA LYS A 396 15.88 -28.28 -11.63
C LYS A 396 17.20 -28.92 -12.05
N ASN A 397 17.45 -29.03 -13.35
CA ASN A 397 18.60 -29.75 -13.89
C ASN A 397 19.90 -28.97 -13.62
N GLU A 398 19.89 -27.65 -13.82
CA GLU A 398 20.99 -26.74 -13.50
C GLU A 398 21.30 -26.72 -11.99
N PHE A 399 20.26 -26.65 -11.15
CA PHE A 399 20.38 -26.77 -9.69
C PHE A 399 21.00 -28.10 -9.27
N CYS A 400 20.49 -29.22 -9.80
CA CYS A 400 20.98 -30.56 -9.45
C CYS A 400 22.44 -30.75 -9.90
N TRP A 401 22.80 -30.23 -11.07
CA TRP A 401 24.17 -30.28 -11.58
C TRP A 401 25.13 -29.50 -10.68
N TRP A 402 24.81 -28.25 -10.32
CA TRP A 402 25.67 -27.43 -9.47
C TRP A 402 25.80 -28.00 -8.05
N CYS A 403 24.70 -28.52 -7.49
CA CYS A 403 24.73 -29.17 -6.18
C CYS A 403 25.69 -30.36 -6.16
N VAL A 404 25.67 -31.23 -7.18
CA VAL A 404 26.49 -32.45 -7.22
C VAL A 404 27.95 -32.17 -7.60
N ASN A 405 28.21 -31.22 -8.51
CA ASN A 405 29.55 -30.98 -9.07
C ASN A 405 30.33 -29.83 -8.41
N GLU A 406 29.65 -28.93 -7.70
CA GLU A 406 30.29 -27.81 -6.98
C GLU A 406 30.02 -27.88 -5.47
N ARG A 407 28.79 -27.60 -5.02
CA ARG A 407 28.50 -27.35 -3.59
C ARG A 407 28.69 -28.57 -2.69
N TRP A 408 28.21 -29.73 -3.12
CA TRP A 408 28.25 -30.99 -2.35
C TRP A 408 29.17 -32.02 -3.00
N ARG A 409 30.11 -31.58 -3.85
CA ARG A 409 31.12 -32.43 -4.45
C ARG A 409 32.02 -33.04 -3.35
N PRO A 410 32.12 -34.37 -3.26
CA PRO A 410 33.03 -35.01 -2.31
C PRO A 410 34.49 -34.64 -2.62
N LYS A 411 35.30 -34.47 -1.57
CA LYS A 411 36.74 -34.17 -1.69
C LYS A 411 37.61 -35.38 -2.09
N GLN A 412 37.00 -36.56 -2.24
CA GLN A 412 37.65 -37.83 -2.55
C GLN A 412 36.87 -38.52 -3.68
N PHE A 413 37.49 -39.49 -4.35
CA PHE A 413 36.81 -40.32 -5.34
C PHE A 413 35.59 -41.02 -4.71
N LEU A 414 34.42 -40.89 -5.36
CA LEU A 414 33.16 -41.44 -4.86
C LEU A 414 32.74 -42.64 -5.71
N LYS A 415 32.52 -43.79 -5.07
CA LYS A 415 32.07 -45.03 -5.74
C LYS A 415 30.73 -44.80 -6.48
N PRO A 416 30.46 -45.48 -7.61
CA PRO A 416 29.26 -45.24 -8.42
C PRO A 416 27.93 -45.34 -7.65
N GLU A 417 27.85 -46.24 -6.68
CA GLU A 417 26.68 -46.48 -5.84
C GLU A 417 26.43 -45.30 -4.90
N LEU A 418 27.50 -44.76 -4.29
CA LEU A 418 27.45 -43.57 -3.45
C LEU A 418 27.14 -42.31 -4.28
N MET A 419 27.63 -42.23 -5.53
CA MET A 419 27.25 -41.17 -6.50
C MET A 419 25.77 -41.21 -6.85
N ARG A 420 25.17 -42.40 -7.00
CA ARG A 420 23.72 -42.55 -7.17
C ARG A 420 22.96 -42.02 -5.95
N ILE A 421 23.38 -42.38 -4.73
CA ILE A 421 22.75 -41.89 -3.49
C ILE A 421 22.85 -40.35 -3.41
N LEU A 422 24.01 -39.76 -3.71
CA LEU A 422 24.20 -38.30 -3.71
C LEU A 422 23.26 -37.60 -4.70
N ARG A 423 23.21 -38.06 -5.96
CA ARG A 423 22.32 -37.52 -7.01
C ARG A 423 20.84 -37.63 -6.60
N ASN A 424 20.43 -38.80 -6.11
CA ASN A 424 19.06 -39.04 -5.65
C ASN A 424 18.69 -38.17 -4.43
N SER A 425 19.67 -37.85 -3.56
CA SER A 425 19.48 -36.96 -2.40
C SER A 425 19.23 -35.52 -2.82
N VAL A 426 19.99 -35.02 -3.81
CA VAL A 426 19.79 -33.67 -4.39
C VAL A 426 18.45 -33.57 -5.10
N GLU A 427 18.04 -34.60 -5.86
CA GLU A 427 16.73 -34.58 -6.53
C GLU A 427 15.54 -34.67 -5.55
N ASP A 428 15.65 -35.47 -4.48
CA ASP A 428 14.63 -35.49 -3.41
C ASP A 428 14.60 -34.16 -2.64
N ALA A 429 15.75 -33.51 -2.40
CA ALA A 429 15.80 -32.16 -1.83
C ALA A 429 15.02 -31.17 -2.70
N TYR A 430 15.27 -31.15 -4.01
CA TYR A 430 14.55 -30.30 -4.96
C TYR A 430 13.04 -30.61 -4.95
N LYS A 431 12.66 -31.84 -5.30
CA LYS A 431 11.25 -32.23 -5.51
C LYS A 431 10.39 -32.12 -4.24
N ARG A 432 10.93 -32.53 -3.08
CA ARG A 432 10.14 -32.71 -1.85
C ARG A 432 10.21 -31.53 -0.88
N LEU A 433 11.28 -30.74 -0.91
CA LEU A 433 11.53 -29.69 0.09
C LEU A 433 11.68 -28.29 -0.51
N ILE A 434 12.51 -28.14 -1.55
CA ILE A 434 12.86 -26.82 -2.10
C ILE A 434 11.79 -26.33 -3.08
N TYR A 435 11.28 -27.15 -4.01
CA TYR A 435 10.20 -26.75 -4.92
C TYR A 435 8.93 -26.32 -4.14
N PRO A 436 8.44 -27.06 -3.12
CA PRO A 436 7.31 -26.60 -2.30
C PRO A 436 7.64 -25.43 -1.37
N LEU A 437 8.91 -25.11 -1.12
CA LEU A 437 9.31 -23.85 -0.48
C LEU A 437 9.19 -22.70 -1.48
N LEU A 438 9.85 -22.80 -2.63
CA LEU A 438 9.85 -21.77 -3.68
C LEU A 438 8.45 -21.41 -4.18
N CYS A 439 7.56 -22.38 -4.41
CA CYS A 439 6.17 -22.08 -4.78
C CYS A 439 5.42 -21.27 -3.71
N ARG A 440 5.72 -21.48 -2.41
CA ARG A 440 5.16 -20.69 -1.31
C ARG A 440 5.83 -19.32 -1.20
N GLU A 441 7.15 -19.23 -1.38
CA GLU A 441 7.87 -17.95 -1.45
C GLU A 441 7.33 -17.07 -2.58
N PHE A 442 7.09 -17.63 -3.78
CA PHE A 442 6.50 -16.89 -4.90
C PHE A 442 5.03 -16.50 -4.66
N ARG A 443 4.15 -17.41 -4.16
CA ARG A 443 2.75 -17.04 -3.84
C ARG A 443 2.65 -16.01 -2.71
N SER A 444 3.52 -16.10 -1.69
CA SER A 444 3.59 -15.14 -0.59
C SER A 444 4.11 -13.79 -1.08
N LYS A 445 5.24 -13.75 -1.80
CA LYS A 445 5.79 -12.52 -2.35
C LYS A 445 4.82 -11.82 -3.30
N LEU A 446 4.27 -12.52 -4.30
CA LEU A 446 3.31 -11.92 -5.24
C LEU A 446 2.09 -11.33 -4.52
N THR A 447 1.56 -12.02 -3.51
CA THR A 447 0.45 -11.52 -2.70
C THR A 447 0.87 -10.30 -1.87
N SER A 448 2.03 -10.35 -1.20
CA SER A 448 2.55 -9.25 -0.39
C SER A 448 2.85 -8.00 -1.22
N ASP A 449 3.46 -8.15 -2.39
CA ASP A 449 3.74 -7.06 -3.32
C ASP A 449 2.43 -6.44 -3.84
N ALA A 450 1.45 -7.28 -4.22
CA ALA A 450 0.15 -6.84 -4.70
C ALA A 450 -0.70 -6.14 -3.63
N GLU A 451 -0.68 -6.63 -2.39
CA GLU A 451 -1.30 -5.95 -1.26
C GLU A 451 -0.60 -4.61 -0.97
N LYS A 452 0.74 -4.57 -0.98
CA LYS A 452 1.52 -3.34 -0.75
C LYS A 452 1.20 -2.27 -1.80
N GLU A 453 1.32 -2.56 -3.09
CA GLU A 453 1.04 -1.55 -4.13
C GLU A 453 -0.43 -1.11 -4.11
N SER A 454 -1.37 -2.03 -3.91
CA SER A 454 -2.79 -1.68 -3.85
C SER A 454 -3.09 -0.77 -2.65
N VAL A 455 -2.53 -1.06 -1.46
CA VAL A 455 -2.68 -0.21 -0.27
C VAL A 455 -1.97 1.14 -0.42
N MET A 456 -0.83 1.22 -1.11
CA MET A 456 -0.21 2.50 -1.48
C MET A 456 -1.09 3.30 -2.45
N MET A 457 -1.67 2.66 -3.48
CA MET A 457 -2.59 3.30 -4.42
C MET A 457 -3.86 3.81 -3.73
N PHE A 458 -4.46 3.03 -2.82
CA PHE A 458 -5.56 3.46 -1.97
C PHE A 458 -5.17 4.68 -1.10
N GLY A 459 -3.93 4.70 -0.61
CA GLY A 459 -3.35 5.85 0.08
C GLY A 459 -3.24 7.09 -0.81
N ARG A 460 -2.76 6.96 -2.05
CA ARG A 460 -2.69 8.05 -3.04
C ARG A 460 -4.07 8.59 -3.40
N ASN A 461 -5.05 7.71 -3.65
CA ASN A 461 -6.44 8.07 -3.92
C ASN A 461 -7.05 8.86 -2.74
N LEU A 462 -6.89 8.37 -1.51
CA LEU A 462 -7.34 9.07 -0.31
C LEU A 462 -6.64 10.43 -0.14
N ARG A 463 -5.32 10.49 -0.38
CA ARG A 463 -4.53 11.72 -0.30
C ARG A 463 -5.01 12.78 -1.29
N GLN A 464 -5.29 12.39 -2.54
CA GLN A 464 -5.84 13.27 -3.55
C GLN A 464 -7.21 13.82 -3.11
N LEU A 465 -8.10 12.95 -2.65
CA LEU A 465 -9.44 13.32 -2.22
C LEU A 465 -9.42 14.27 -1.00
N LEU A 466 -8.61 13.98 0.03
CA LEU A 466 -8.44 14.82 1.22
C LEU A 466 -7.79 16.18 0.93
N LEU A 467 -7.01 16.30 -0.14
CA LEU A 467 -6.36 17.55 -0.57
C LEU A 467 -7.08 18.26 -1.72
N THR A 468 -8.34 17.86 -2.02
CA THR A 468 -9.23 18.58 -2.93
C THR A 468 -9.40 20.03 -2.48
N SER A 469 -9.47 20.98 -3.43
CA SER A 469 -9.53 22.41 -3.11
C SER A 469 -10.89 22.82 -2.51
N PRO A 470 -10.91 23.53 -1.36
CA PRO A 470 -12.15 23.86 -0.63
C PRO A 470 -12.87 25.10 -1.18
N VAL A 471 -14.19 25.00 -1.41
CA VAL A 471 -15.04 26.10 -1.90
C VAL A 471 -15.68 26.85 -0.71
N ARG A 472 -14.86 27.64 -0.02
CA ARG A 472 -15.27 28.36 1.19
C ARG A 472 -16.12 29.60 0.89
N GLY A 473 -16.93 30.01 1.87
CA GLY A 473 -17.63 31.31 1.84
C GLY A 473 -18.93 31.35 1.02
N ARG A 474 -19.43 30.21 0.52
CA ARG A 474 -20.69 30.12 -0.26
C ARG A 474 -21.79 29.40 0.51
N THR A 475 -23.03 29.85 0.34
CA THR A 475 -24.22 29.04 0.65
C THR A 475 -24.31 27.91 -0.38
N LEU A 476 -24.47 26.66 0.08
CA LEU A 476 -24.57 25.48 -0.79
C LEU A 476 -25.84 24.67 -0.47
N MET A 477 -26.45 24.08 -1.50
CA MET A 477 -27.52 23.07 -1.36
C MET A 477 -26.93 21.68 -1.64
N GLY A 478 -26.76 20.85 -0.62
CA GLY A 478 -26.45 19.43 -0.77
C GLY A 478 -27.69 18.63 -1.16
N VAL A 479 -27.50 17.68 -2.07
CA VAL A 479 -28.52 16.75 -2.57
C VAL A 479 -27.98 15.33 -2.44
N ASP A 480 -28.62 14.53 -1.59
CA ASP A 480 -28.42 13.08 -1.47
C ASP A 480 -29.48 12.38 -2.35
N PRO A 481 -29.15 11.84 -3.53
CA PRO A 481 -30.15 11.36 -4.46
C PRO A 481 -30.94 10.12 -3.98
N GLY A 482 -32.02 9.82 -4.70
CA GLY A 482 -32.79 8.60 -4.46
C GLY A 482 -34.14 8.56 -5.17
N TYR A 483 -34.55 7.35 -5.56
CA TYR A 483 -35.86 7.10 -6.19
C TYR A 483 -36.99 7.02 -5.12
N LYS A 484 -37.19 5.84 -4.50
CA LYS A 484 -38.35 5.55 -3.65
C LYS A 484 -38.45 6.39 -2.37
N HIS A 485 -37.30 6.79 -1.81
CA HIS A 485 -37.23 7.60 -0.59
C HIS A 485 -37.03 9.10 -0.87
N GLY A 486 -37.14 9.51 -2.14
CA GLY A 486 -36.84 10.87 -2.57
C GLY A 486 -35.34 11.21 -2.55
N CYS A 487 -35.04 12.40 -3.05
CA CYS A 487 -33.75 13.06 -2.90
C CYS A 487 -33.81 13.96 -1.66
N LYS A 488 -32.79 13.93 -0.81
CA LYS A 488 -32.77 14.66 0.46
C LYS A 488 -31.92 15.92 0.30
N LEU A 489 -32.43 17.04 0.77
CA LEU A 489 -31.85 18.37 0.61
C LEU A 489 -31.30 18.88 1.94
N ALA A 490 -30.16 19.55 1.90
CA ALA A 490 -29.62 20.34 3.01
C ALA A 490 -28.97 21.63 2.51
N ILE A 491 -29.49 22.78 2.92
CA ILE A 491 -28.88 24.08 2.65
C ILE A 491 -27.98 24.46 3.81
N ILE A 492 -26.71 24.74 3.53
CA ILE A 492 -25.73 25.19 4.52
C ILE A 492 -25.21 26.60 4.19
N SER A 493 -25.02 27.38 5.24
CA SER A 493 -24.44 28.73 5.21
C SER A 493 -22.96 28.76 4.79
N PRO A 494 -22.40 29.93 4.43
CA PRO A 494 -20.96 30.16 4.25
C PRO A 494 -20.05 29.67 5.39
N THR A 495 -20.60 29.45 6.58
CA THR A 495 -19.93 28.98 7.81
C THR A 495 -20.38 27.58 8.25
N SER A 496 -20.88 26.75 7.32
CA SER A 496 -21.25 25.33 7.54
C SER A 496 -22.37 25.05 8.55
N GLN A 497 -23.03 26.10 9.08
CA GLN A 497 -24.29 25.99 9.83
C GLN A 497 -25.42 25.58 8.87
N ILE A 498 -26.31 24.71 9.34
CA ILE A 498 -27.47 24.23 8.58
C ILE A 498 -28.55 25.33 8.61
N LEU A 499 -29.06 25.70 7.44
CA LEU A 499 -30.11 26.72 7.28
C LEU A 499 -31.48 26.09 7.01
N HIS A 500 -31.52 24.97 6.28
CA HIS A 500 -32.75 24.26 5.96
C HIS A 500 -32.46 22.80 5.55
N THR A 501 -33.41 21.90 5.75
CA THR A 501 -33.36 20.50 5.30
C THR A 501 -34.74 20.01 4.88
N ASP A 502 -34.84 19.26 3.80
CA ASP A 502 -36.12 18.84 3.20
C ASP A 502 -35.96 17.53 2.39
N ILE A 503 -37.06 16.95 1.90
CA ILE A 503 -37.07 15.81 0.96
C ILE A 503 -37.91 16.18 -0.26
N VAL A 504 -37.43 15.83 -1.46
CA VAL A 504 -38.07 16.13 -2.75
C VAL A 504 -38.13 14.90 -3.64
N TYR A 505 -39.24 14.72 -4.36
CA TYR A 505 -39.53 13.49 -5.12
C TYR A 505 -39.40 13.70 -6.64
N LEU A 506 -38.19 14.10 -7.07
CA LEU A 506 -37.87 14.49 -8.46
C LEU A 506 -38.26 13.42 -9.49
N HIS A 507 -38.03 12.15 -9.14
CA HIS A 507 -38.24 10.98 -10.01
C HIS A 507 -39.66 10.41 -9.92
N SER A 508 -40.59 11.17 -9.34
CA SER A 508 -42.03 10.92 -9.39
C SER A 508 -42.70 11.94 -10.31
N GLY A 509 -43.93 11.67 -10.77
CA GLY A 509 -44.68 12.57 -11.66
C GLY A 509 -45.01 13.98 -11.11
N GLN A 510 -44.53 14.33 -9.91
CA GLN A 510 -44.65 15.66 -9.31
C GLN A 510 -43.49 16.62 -9.68
N GLY A 511 -42.60 16.26 -10.61
CA GLY A 511 -41.36 16.99 -10.91
C GLY A 511 -41.46 18.52 -11.06
N PHE A 512 -42.55 19.07 -11.61
CA PHE A 512 -42.75 20.53 -11.68
C PHE A 512 -43.03 21.19 -10.31
N ARG A 513 -43.78 20.51 -9.43
CA ARG A 513 -44.08 20.98 -8.07
C ARG A 513 -42.80 21.08 -7.23
N GLU A 514 -41.93 20.10 -7.38
CA GLU A 514 -40.64 20.06 -6.69
C GLU A 514 -39.67 21.12 -7.24
N ALA A 515 -39.76 21.47 -8.53
CA ALA A 515 -38.96 22.55 -9.12
C ALA A 515 -39.28 23.91 -8.48
N GLU A 516 -40.56 24.25 -8.33
CA GLU A 516 -41.00 25.50 -7.68
C GLU A 516 -40.75 25.49 -6.15
N LYS A 517 -40.69 24.31 -5.53
CA LYS A 517 -40.23 24.14 -4.14
C LYS A 517 -38.74 24.46 -4.01
N ILE A 518 -37.90 23.86 -4.86
CA ILE A 518 -36.44 24.10 -4.91
C ILE A 518 -36.15 25.56 -5.23
N LYS A 519 -36.83 26.16 -6.23
CA LYS A 519 -36.65 27.56 -6.62
C LYS A 519 -36.86 28.53 -5.46
N ARG A 520 -37.95 28.38 -4.70
CA ARG A 520 -38.23 29.23 -3.53
C ARG A 520 -37.16 29.08 -2.46
N LEU A 521 -36.67 27.86 -2.20
CA LEU A 521 -35.58 27.62 -1.24
C LEU A 521 -34.25 28.24 -1.69
N LEU A 522 -33.86 28.08 -2.96
CA LEU A 522 -32.63 28.69 -3.48
C LEU A 522 -32.68 30.22 -3.40
N LEU A 523 -33.82 30.84 -3.74
CA LEU A 523 -34.05 32.28 -3.62
C LEU A 523 -34.00 32.75 -2.15
N GLN A 524 -34.73 32.08 -1.26
CA GLN A 524 -34.80 32.43 0.17
C GLN A 524 -33.43 32.48 0.85
N PHE A 525 -32.53 31.54 0.51
CA PHE A 525 -31.20 31.45 1.12
C PHE A 525 -30.07 32.01 0.25
N SER A 526 -30.40 32.67 -0.88
CA SER A 526 -29.42 33.19 -1.86
C SER A 526 -28.38 32.14 -2.28
N CYS A 527 -28.85 30.92 -2.54
CA CYS A 527 -28.02 29.76 -2.82
C CYS A 527 -27.83 29.56 -4.34
N SER A 528 -26.61 29.78 -4.83
CA SER A 528 -26.25 29.69 -6.25
C SER A 528 -25.45 28.43 -6.62
N THR A 529 -25.27 27.48 -5.71
CA THR A 529 -24.50 26.25 -5.97
C THR A 529 -25.17 25.02 -5.36
N VAL A 530 -25.50 24.05 -6.22
CA VAL A 530 -26.07 22.74 -5.88
C VAL A 530 -24.96 21.69 -5.89
N VAL A 531 -24.96 20.78 -4.90
CA VAL A 531 -23.94 19.75 -4.71
C VAL A 531 -24.63 18.38 -4.70
N ILE A 532 -24.39 17.56 -5.72
CA ILE A 532 -25.11 16.29 -5.94
C ILE A 532 -24.21 15.11 -5.56
N GLY A 533 -24.70 14.19 -4.72
CA GLY A 533 -24.04 12.93 -4.41
C GLY A 533 -23.99 11.98 -5.61
N ASN A 534 -22.87 11.30 -5.83
CA ASN A 534 -22.63 10.48 -7.02
C ASN A 534 -23.25 9.06 -7.01
N GLY A 535 -24.22 8.79 -6.16
CA GLY A 535 -24.80 7.46 -5.97
C GLY A 535 -26.06 7.14 -6.77
N THR A 536 -26.96 6.40 -6.12
CA THR A 536 -28.19 5.87 -6.72
C THR A 536 -29.13 7.00 -7.13
N ALA A 537 -29.55 7.04 -8.40
CA ALA A 537 -30.31 8.14 -9.02
C ALA A 537 -29.53 9.45 -9.26
N CYS A 538 -28.18 9.43 -9.22
CA CYS A 538 -27.37 10.62 -9.51
C CYS A 538 -27.60 11.17 -10.92
N ARG A 539 -27.59 10.33 -11.97
CA ARG A 539 -27.69 10.76 -13.37
C ARG A 539 -29.03 11.44 -13.69
N GLU A 540 -30.11 10.89 -13.12
CA GLU A 540 -31.47 11.40 -13.27
C GLU A 540 -31.64 12.72 -12.50
N THR A 541 -31.01 12.82 -11.32
CA THR A 541 -30.99 14.06 -10.51
C THR A 541 -30.17 15.15 -11.20
N GLU A 542 -29.01 14.80 -11.75
CA GLU A 542 -28.17 15.67 -12.58
C GLU A 542 -28.94 16.20 -13.80
N ALA A 543 -29.54 15.31 -14.60
CA ALA A 543 -30.30 15.69 -15.78
C ALA A 543 -31.46 16.65 -15.45
N TYR A 544 -32.17 16.40 -14.34
CA TYR A 544 -33.23 17.26 -13.84
C TYR A 544 -32.73 18.67 -13.46
N PHE A 545 -31.62 18.77 -12.71
CA PHE A 545 -31.03 20.07 -12.37
C PHE A 545 -30.46 20.79 -13.60
N ALA A 546 -29.80 20.07 -14.51
CA ALA A 546 -29.21 20.62 -15.73
C ALA A 546 -30.28 21.21 -16.66
N ASP A 547 -31.43 20.55 -16.84
CA ASP A 547 -32.56 21.05 -17.62
C ASP A 547 -33.13 22.36 -17.05
N LEU A 548 -33.35 22.42 -15.73
CA LEU A 548 -33.86 23.63 -15.06
C LEU A 548 -32.86 24.80 -15.12
N ILE A 549 -31.55 24.51 -15.00
CA ILE A 549 -30.48 25.52 -15.12
C ILE A 549 -30.40 26.04 -16.57
N MET A 550 -30.41 25.15 -17.57
CA MET A 550 -30.39 25.51 -18.99
C MET A 550 -31.60 26.36 -19.39
N LYS A 551 -32.78 26.06 -18.84
CA LYS A 551 -34.01 26.85 -18.99
C LYS A 551 -34.05 28.14 -18.18
N LYS A 552 -32.97 28.47 -17.44
CA LYS A 552 -32.85 29.63 -16.52
C LYS A 552 -33.99 29.71 -15.49
N TYR A 553 -34.55 28.55 -15.10
CA TYR A 553 -35.75 28.48 -14.28
C TYR A 553 -35.58 29.15 -12.89
N PHE A 554 -34.35 29.14 -12.36
CA PHE A 554 -33.98 29.71 -11.06
C PHE A 554 -33.69 31.23 -11.07
N ALA A 555 -33.87 31.91 -12.21
CA ALA A 555 -33.67 33.36 -12.30
C ALA A 555 -34.46 34.13 -11.21
N PRO A 556 -33.90 35.21 -10.62
CA PRO A 556 -32.66 35.90 -11.02
C PRO A 556 -31.34 35.27 -10.53
N LEU A 557 -31.34 34.12 -9.84
CA LEU A 557 -30.10 33.45 -9.48
C LEU A 557 -29.47 32.74 -10.67
N ASP A 558 -28.16 32.97 -10.86
CA ASP A 558 -27.31 32.10 -11.69
C ASP A 558 -26.92 30.89 -10.84
N VAL A 559 -27.47 29.71 -11.17
CA VAL A 559 -27.33 28.49 -10.38
C VAL A 559 -26.47 27.50 -11.12
N VAL A 560 -25.37 27.08 -10.49
CA VAL A 560 -24.49 26.00 -10.99
C VAL A 560 -24.64 24.75 -10.14
N TYR A 561 -24.27 23.59 -10.68
CA TYR A 561 -24.17 22.34 -9.91
C TYR A 561 -22.77 21.73 -10.00
N CYS A 562 -22.42 20.87 -9.04
CA CYS A 562 -21.27 19.98 -9.10
C CYS A 562 -21.60 18.61 -8.49
N ILE A 563 -21.02 17.54 -9.03
CA ILE A 563 -21.13 16.19 -8.48
C ILE A 563 -19.95 15.91 -7.54
N VAL A 564 -20.21 15.23 -6.42
CA VAL A 564 -19.19 14.81 -5.46
C VAL A 564 -19.36 13.36 -5.02
N SER A 565 -18.26 12.75 -4.56
CA SER A 565 -18.31 11.44 -3.91
C SER A 565 -19.21 11.49 -2.66
N GLU A 566 -20.25 10.67 -2.64
CA GLU A 566 -21.06 10.43 -1.43
C GLU A 566 -20.49 9.31 -0.54
N ALA A 567 -19.38 8.67 -0.95
CA ALA A 567 -18.83 7.51 -0.26
C ALA A 567 -18.64 7.76 1.25
N GLY A 568 -19.19 6.86 2.06
CA GLY A 568 -19.20 6.97 3.52
C GLY A 568 -20.17 7.99 4.12
N ALA A 569 -20.95 8.77 3.35
CA ALA A 569 -21.91 9.75 3.89
C ALA A 569 -23.06 9.07 4.67
N SER A 570 -23.52 7.90 4.21
CA SER A 570 -24.49 7.04 4.89
C SER A 570 -23.92 6.34 6.13
N ILE A 571 -22.60 6.18 6.22
CA ILE A 571 -21.90 5.64 7.39
C ILE A 571 -21.65 6.77 8.40
N TYR A 572 -21.37 7.98 7.91
CA TYR A 572 -21.29 9.18 8.74
C TYR A 572 -22.63 9.50 9.40
N SER A 573 -23.75 9.50 8.68
CA SER A 573 -25.04 9.96 9.23
C SER A 573 -25.51 9.19 10.46
N VAL A 574 -25.21 7.88 10.54
CA VAL A 574 -25.52 7.01 11.69
C VAL A 574 -24.40 6.96 12.75
N SER A 575 -23.32 7.72 12.59
CA SER A 575 -22.20 7.74 13.53
C SER A 575 -22.53 8.47 14.85
N PRO A 576 -21.82 8.15 15.96
CA PRO A 576 -21.87 8.95 17.19
C PRO A 576 -21.44 10.40 16.95
N GLU A 577 -20.43 10.62 16.10
CA GLU A 577 -19.95 11.93 15.69
C GLU A 577 -21.04 12.78 15.03
N ALA A 578 -21.74 12.27 14.01
CA ALA A 578 -22.85 12.99 13.37
C ALA A 578 -24.04 13.17 14.31
N SER A 579 -24.32 12.21 15.18
CA SER A 579 -25.37 12.32 16.21
C SER A 579 -25.04 13.36 17.28
N LYS A 580 -23.76 13.67 17.50
CA LYS A 580 -23.31 14.77 18.38
C LYS A 580 -23.29 16.13 17.67
N GLU A 581 -23.01 16.17 16.36
CA GLU A 581 -23.09 17.41 15.57
C GLU A 581 -24.51 17.82 15.21
N MET A 582 -25.43 16.86 15.05
CA MET A 582 -26.78 17.05 14.50
C MET A 582 -27.81 16.15 15.22
N PRO A 583 -28.00 16.32 16.55
CA PRO A 583 -28.83 15.41 17.35
C PRO A 583 -30.28 15.33 16.85
N ASP A 584 -30.92 16.48 16.62
CA ASP A 584 -32.34 16.60 16.28
C ASP A 584 -32.67 16.31 14.81
N LEU A 585 -31.66 15.98 13.99
CA LEU A 585 -31.81 15.77 12.55
C LEU A 585 -31.86 14.27 12.21
N ASP A 586 -32.80 13.86 11.36
CA ASP A 586 -32.94 12.48 10.88
C ASP A 586 -31.67 12.00 10.11
N PRO A 587 -31.22 10.74 10.27
CA PRO A 587 -30.05 10.21 9.57
C PRO A 587 -30.08 10.31 8.04
N ASN A 588 -31.26 10.31 7.40
CA ASN A 588 -31.38 10.48 5.94
C ASN A 588 -31.15 11.93 5.48
N LEU A 589 -31.27 12.92 6.38
CA LEU A 589 -30.99 14.33 6.09
C LEU A 589 -29.52 14.69 6.40
N ARG A 590 -28.89 14.00 7.37
CA ARG A 590 -27.47 14.19 7.73
C ARG A 590 -26.50 13.85 6.60
N SER A 591 -26.85 12.93 5.69
CA SER A 591 -26.07 12.61 4.48
C SER A 591 -25.96 13.81 3.53
N ALA A 592 -27.09 14.47 3.24
CA ALA A 592 -27.14 15.68 2.42
C ALA A 592 -26.32 16.84 3.02
N VAL A 593 -26.34 17.00 4.36
CA VAL A 593 -25.48 17.97 5.07
C VAL A 593 -23.99 17.64 4.84
N SER A 594 -23.60 16.37 4.91
CA SER A 594 -22.22 15.95 4.65
C SER A 594 -21.80 16.18 3.20
N ILE A 595 -22.68 15.86 2.24
CA ILE A 595 -22.46 16.12 0.80
C ILE A 595 -22.17 17.60 0.54
N ALA A 596 -22.95 18.52 1.11
CA ALA A 596 -22.69 19.95 1.00
C ALA A 596 -21.35 20.37 1.68
N ARG A 597 -21.08 19.88 2.89
CA ARG A 597 -19.87 20.23 3.65
C ARG A 597 -18.58 19.74 3.00
N ARG A 598 -18.61 18.60 2.29
CA ARG A 598 -17.48 18.09 1.49
C ARG A 598 -16.99 19.09 0.45
N VAL A 599 -17.86 19.93 -0.11
CA VAL A 599 -17.46 21.00 -1.05
C VAL A 599 -16.88 22.21 -0.33
N GLN A 600 -17.40 22.58 0.84
CA GLN A 600 -16.88 23.72 1.61
C GLN A 600 -15.48 23.46 2.18
N ASP A 601 -15.23 22.26 2.73
CA ASP A 601 -13.91 21.84 3.18
C ASP A 601 -13.78 20.30 3.15
N PRO A 602 -13.24 19.71 2.06
CA PRO A 602 -13.13 18.27 1.90
C PRO A 602 -12.38 17.59 3.06
N LEU A 603 -11.28 18.22 3.51
CA LEU A 603 -10.47 17.71 4.60
C LEU A 603 -11.24 17.70 5.92
N ALA A 604 -11.88 18.80 6.29
CA ALA A 604 -12.55 18.91 7.60
C ALA A 604 -13.81 18.04 7.73
N GLU A 605 -14.48 17.69 6.63
CA GLU A 605 -15.65 16.81 6.63
C GLU A 605 -15.27 15.32 6.48
N LEU A 606 -14.32 14.97 5.59
CA LEU A 606 -13.98 13.57 5.32
C LEU A 606 -13.23 12.89 6.48
N VAL A 607 -12.46 13.61 7.31
CA VAL A 607 -11.82 13.03 8.50
C VAL A 607 -12.79 12.56 9.59
N LYS A 608 -14.10 12.85 9.44
CA LYS A 608 -15.15 12.32 10.33
C LYS A 608 -15.52 10.87 10.03
N ILE A 609 -15.01 10.30 8.94
CA ILE A 609 -15.30 8.95 8.46
C ILE A 609 -14.05 8.08 8.63
N GLU A 610 -14.20 6.84 9.11
CA GLU A 610 -13.07 5.92 9.16
C GLU A 610 -12.57 5.64 7.73
N PRO A 611 -11.28 5.86 7.39
CA PRO A 611 -10.85 6.00 5.99
C PRO A 611 -11.20 4.85 5.03
N LYS A 612 -11.29 3.62 5.54
CA LYS A 612 -11.71 2.43 4.77
C LYS A 612 -13.12 2.54 4.17
N HIS A 613 -13.96 3.45 4.68
CA HIS A 613 -15.33 3.71 4.23
C HIS A 613 -15.45 4.87 3.24
N ILE A 614 -14.34 5.54 2.92
CA ILE A 614 -14.30 6.66 1.95
C ILE A 614 -14.24 6.14 0.49
N GLY A 615 -14.12 4.82 0.28
CA GLY A 615 -14.20 4.19 -1.05
C GLY A 615 -12.88 4.34 -1.84
N VAL A 616 -11.78 3.87 -1.25
CA VAL A 616 -10.42 4.19 -1.71
C VAL A 616 -9.93 3.35 -2.90
N GLY A 617 -10.61 2.25 -3.24
CA GLY A 617 -10.38 1.51 -4.48
C GLY A 617 -11.03 0.12 -4.53
N MET A 618 -10.93 -0.54 -5.69
CA MET A 618 -11.34 -1.94 -5.86
C MET A 618 -10.47 -2.87 -5.01
N TYR A 619 -11.01 -4.03 -4.62
CA TYR A 619 -10.32 -5.04 -3.80
C TYR A 619 -9.85 -4.57 -2.40
N GLN A 620 -10.31 -3.41 -1.91
CA GLN A 620 -9.98 -2.91 -0.56
C GLN A 620 -10.38 -3.87 0.59
N HIS A 621 -11.23 -4.86 0.34
CA HIS A 621 -11.62 -5.90 1.30
C HIS A 621 -10.85 -7.23 1.15
N ASP A 622 -10.09 -7.38 0.06
CA ASP A 622 -9.30 -8.57 -0.26
C ASP A 622 -7.81 -8.44 0.16
N VAL A 623 -7.42 -7.25 0.65
CA VAL A 623 -6.08 -6.95 1.23
C VAL A 623 -6.09 -7.01 2.77
N SER A 624 -4.92 -7.11 3.39
CA SER A 624 -4.75 -7.05 4.85
C SER A 624 -5.35 -5.79 5.46
N GLN A 625 -6.48 -5.95 6.15
CA GLN A 625 -7.24 -4.85 6.76
C GLN A 625 -6.45 -4.09 7.83
N THR A 626 -5.44 -4.74 8.45
CA THR A 626 -4.54 -4.07 9.42
C THR A 626 -3.55 -3.14 8.70
N LEU A 627 -2.97 -3.60 7.59
CA LEU A 627 -2.06 -2.80 6.77
C LEU A 627 -2.80 -1.64 6.08
N LEU A 628 -3.98 -1.92 5.55
CA LEU A 628 -4.89 -0.92 4.98
C LEU A 628 -5.16 0.19 6.01
N LYS A 629 -5.67 -0.16 7.19
CA LYS A 629 -6.00 0.82 8.23
C LYS A 629 -4.79 1.67 8.62
N ALA A 630 -3.66 1.04 8.95
CA ALA A 630 -2.44 1.76 9.35
C ALA A 630 -1.95 2.74 8.26
N THR A 631 -2.07 2.36 6.98
CA THR A 631 -1.66 3.21 5.85
C THR A 631 -2.62 4.37 5.64
N LEU A 632 -3.93 4.13 5.64
CA LEU A 632 -4.92 5.20 5.45
C LEU A 632 -4.94 6.17 6.65
N ASP A 633 -4.82 5.67 7.89
CA ASP A 633 -4.69 6.53 9.08
C ASP A 633 -3.42 7.39 9.01
N SER A 634 -2.30 6.85 8.47
CA SER A 634 -1.07 7.60 8.19
C SER A 634 -1.21 8.64 7.07
N VAL A 635 -2.04 8.37 6.05
CA VAL A 635 -2.36 9.35 4.99
C VAL A 635 -3.23 10.49 5.54
N VAL A 636 -4.17 10.20 6.43
CA VAL A 636 -4.93 11.25 7.14
C VAL A 636 -3.98 12.10 8.01
N GLU A 637 -3.06 11.47 8.77
CA GLU A 637 -2.05 12.18 9.56
C GLU A 637 -1.17 13.08 8.67
N GLU A 638 -0.78 12.61 7.49
CA GLU A 638 -0.05 13.41 6.50
C GLU A 638 -0.88 14.59 6.00
N CYS A 639 -2.11 14.39 5.52
CA CYS A 639 -2.93 15.45 4.92
C CYS A 639 -3.26 16.56 5.93
N VAL A 640 -3.68 16.18 7.14
CA VAL A 640 -4.00 17.12 8.22
C VAL A 640 -2.75 17.87 8.69
N SER A 641 -1.60 17.21 8.78
CA SER A 641 -0.34 17.87 9.14
C SER A 641 0.25 18.71 8.00
N PHE A 642 0.04 18.34 6.75
CA PHE A 642 0.51 19.09 5.58
C PHE A 642 -0.18 20.46 5.51
N VAL A 643 -1.51 20.47 5.51
CA VAL A 643 -2.36 21.68 5.54
C VAL A 643 -2.22 22.42 6.87
N GLY A 644 -2.07 21.69 7.98
CA GLY A 644 -2.08 22.21 9.35
C GLY A 644 -3.48 22.70 9.78
N VAL A 645 -3.67 23.02 11.05
CA VAL A 645 -5.00 23.41 11.60
C VAL A 645 -4.91 24.67 12.44
N ASP A 646 -6.02 25.42 12.53
CA ASP A 646 -6.17 26.47 13.53
C ASP A 646 -6.70 25.87 14.84
N ILE A 647 -5.90 25.91 15.90
CA ILE A 647 -6.22 25.28 17.19
C ILE A 647 -7.42 25.88 17.92
N ASN A 648 -7.75 27.14 17.65
CA ASN A 648 -8.86 27.83 18.30
C ASN A 648 -10.21 27.51 17.64
N ILE A 649 -10.20 27.07 16.38
CA ILE A 649 -11.41 26.87 15.56
C ILE A 649 -11.67 25.39 15.24
N CYS A 650 -10.64 24.55 15.12
CA CYS A 650 -10.79 23.15 14.69
C CYS A 650 -11.57 22.25 15.69
N SER A 651 -12.10 21.14 15.18
CA SER A 651 -12.81 20.12 15.97
C SER A 651 -11.86 19.14 16.68
N GLU A 652 -12.35 18.39 17.69
CA GLU A 652 -11.61 17.29 18.34
C GLU A 652 -11.17 16.23 17.32
N ILE A 653 -11.99 16.02 16.27
CA ILE A 653 -11.72 15.08 15.18
C ILE A 653 -10.54 15.59 14.35
N LEU A 654 -10.55 16.84 13.87
CA LEU A 654 -9.42 17.33 13.08
C LEU A 654 -8.12 17.43 13.91
N LEU A 655 -8.21 17.72 15.22
CA LEU A 655 -7.07 17.71 16.14
C LEU A 655 -6.44 16.31 16.32
N ARG A 656 -7.22 15.23 16.41
CA ARG A 656 -6.67 13.89 16.73
C ARG A 656 -5.78 13.32 15.62
N HIS A 657 -5.79 13.93 14.44
CA HIS A 657 -4.99 13.56 13.26
C HIS A 657 -3.78 14.47 13.00
N ILE A 658 -3.44 15.42 13.87
CA ILE A 658 -2.13 16.11 13.77
C ILE A 658 -1.03 15.17 14.23
N ALA A 659 0.09 15.14 13.49
CA ALA A 659 1.34 14.47 13.86
C ALA A 659 1.66 14.53 15.36
N GLY A 660 1.62 13.37 16.02
CA GLY A 660 1.94 13.19 17.44
C GLY A 660 0.83 13.55 18.44
N LEU A 661 -0.32 14.05 17.99
CA LEU A 661 -1.54 14.09 18.80
C LEU A 661 -2.28 12.74 18.75
N ASN A 662 -3.35 12.63 19.54
CA ASN A 662 -4.29 11.51 19.57
C ASN A 662 -5.61 12.00 20.18
N ALA A 663 -6.65 11.15 20.26
CA ALA A 663 -7.97 11.55 20.76
C ALA A 663 -7.93 12.16 22.18
N THR A 664 -7.12 11.62 23.09
CA THR A 664 -6.96 12.16 24.45
C THR A 664 -6.28 13.53 24.46
N ARG A 665 -5.18 13.70 23.71
CA ARG A 665 -4.48 14.98 23.60
C ARG A 665 -5.33 16.04 22.89
N ALA A 666 -6.08 15.65 21.86
CA ALA A 666 -7.04 16.51 21.19
C ALA A 666 -8.11 17.02 22.17
N ARG A 667 -8.72 16.12 22.95
CA ARG A 667 -9.73 16.52 23.94
C ARG A 667 -9.16 17.43 25.04
N ASN A 668 -7.97 17.13 25.56
CA ASN A 668 -7.30 17.99 26.53
C ASN A 668 -6.99 19.41 25.97
N ILE A 669 -6.77 19.55 24.65
CA ILE A 669 -6.62 20.85 23.97
C ILE A 669 -7.96 21.60 23.91
N ILE A 670 -9.06 20.90 23.62
CA ILE A 670 -10.43 21.45 23.64
C ILE A 670 -10.78 21.94 25.05
N GLU A 671 -10.63 21.08 26.06
CA GLU A 671 -10.85 21.41 27.48
C GLU A 671 -9.99 22.61 27.93
N TRP A 672 -8.75 22.72 27.46
CA TRP A 672 -7.87 23.85 27.79
C TRP A 672 -8.37 25.16 27.17
N ARG A 673 -8.77 25.19 25.88
CA ARG A 673 -9.25 26.43 25.24
C ARG A 673 -10.61 26.89 25.77
N GLU A 674 -11.48 25.95 26.15
CA GLU A 674 -12.77 26.24 26.76
C GLU A 674 -12.59 26.84 28.17
N LYS A 675 -11.63 26.34 28.95
CA LYS A 675 -11.36 26.82 30.31
C LYS A 675 -10.55 28.12 30.38
N ASN A 676 -9.55 28.30 29.53
CA ASN A 676 -8.59 29.41 29.61
C ASN A 676 -8.84 30.52 28.57
N GLY A 677 -9.71 30.27 27.59
CA GLY A 677 -9.84 31.07 26.37
C GLY A 677 -8.88 30.60 25.26
N PRO A 678 -8.89 31.28 24.10
CA PRO A 678 -8.10 30.88 22.95
C PRO A 678 -6.59 30.94 23.21
N PHE A 679 -5.87 30.01 22.59
CA PHE A 679 -4.41 30.03 22.54
C PHE A 679 -3.92 31.24 21.73
N ILE A 680 -2.92 31.94 22.26
CA ILE A 680 -2.33 33.17 21.70
C ILE A 680 -0.96 32.86 21.04
N ASN A 681 -0.27 31.83 21.53
CA ASN A 681 1.03 31.39 21.02
C ASN A 681 1.20 29.86 21.18
N ARG A 682 2.24 29.29 20.56
CA ARG A 682 2.56 27.85 20.66
C ARG A 682 3.01 27.41 22.04
N GLU A 683 3.70 28.26 22.81
CA GLU A 683 4.30 27.86 24.09
C GLU A 683 3.24 27.41 25.11
N GLN A 684 2.03 27.99 25.08
CA GLN A 684 0.87 27.57 25.88
C GLN A 684 0.45 26.11 25.66
N LEU A 685 0.84 25.46 24.55
CA LEU A 685 0.64 24.02 24.35
C LEU A 685 1.32 23.17 25.44
N LYS A 686 2.41 23.66 26.04
CA LYS A 686 3.15 22.97 27.11
C LYS A 686 2.40 22.99 28.45
N GLU A 687 1.38 23.84 28.58
CA GLU A 687 0.47 23.90 29.72
C GLU A 687 -0.70 22.89 29.60
N VAL A 688 -0.86 22.27 28.42
CA VAL A 688 -1.92 21.28 28.18
C VAL A 688 -1.55 19.92 28.78
N LYS A 689 -2.46 19.38 29.59
CA LYS A 689 -2.31 18.07 30.26
C LYS A 689 -1.94 16.97 29.26
N GLY A 690 -0.84 16.26 29.50
CA GLY A 690 -0.39 15.14 28.67
C GLY A 690 0.31 15.52 27.35
N LEU A 691 0.59 16.80 27.12
CA LEU A 691 1.31 17.31 25.95
C LEU A 691 2.81 17.51 26.29
N GLY A 692 3.54 16.39 26.39
CA GLY A 692 4.96 16.39 26.78
C GLY A 692 5.90 17.04 25.73
N PRO A 693 7.18 17.26 26.06
CA PRO A 693 8.12 17.97 25.18
C PRO A 693 8.33 17.30 23.82
N LYS A 694 8.30 15.96 23.77
CA LYS A 694 8.34 15.20 22.50
C LYS A 694 7.07 15.38 21.68
N THR A 695 5.90 15.33 22.31
CA THR A 695 4.60 15.62 21.67
C THR A 695 4.59 17.03 21.07
N PHE A 696 5.00 18.02 21.86
CA PHE A 696 5.14 19.41 21.42
C PHE A 696 6.07 19.53 20.20
N GLN A 697 7.22 18.84 20.22
CA GLN A 697 8.14 18.82 19.08
C GLN A 697 7.49 18.27 17.81
N GLN A 698 6.66 17.22 17.90
CA GLN A 698 5.97 16.68 16.73
C GLN A 698 4.84 17.60 16.23
N CYS A 699 3.95 18.08 17.11
CA CYS A 699 2.71 18.75 16.68
C CYS A 699 2.85 20.26 16.42
N ALA A 700 3.72 20.98 17.14
CA ALA A 700 3.68 22.45 17.21
C ALA A 700 3.88 23.15 15.85
N GLY A 701 4.71 22.57 14.98
CA GLY A 701 4.96 23.10 13.63
C GLY A 701 3.79 22.96 12.65
N PHE A 702 2.75 22.19 13.01
CA PHE A 702 1.54 21.99 12.20
C PHE A 702 0.33 22.78 12.71
N ILE A 703 0.48 23.39 13.89
CA ILE A 703 -0.54 24.23 14.54
C ILE A 703 -0.38 25.68 14.07
N ARG A 704 -1.53 26.31 13.75
CA ARG A 704 -1.70 27.67 13.23
C ARG A 704 -2.62 28.48 14.15
N PHE A 705 -2.58 29.80 13.99
CA PHE A 705 -3.31 30.77 14.81
C PHE A 705 -3.86 31.91 13.94
N ASN A 706 -5.17 32.04 13.82
CA ASN A 706 -5.83 33.18 13.18
C ASN A 706 -5.62 34.44 14.04
N GLN A 707 -4.75 35.31 13.54
CA GLN A 707 -4.39 36.56 14.22
C GLN A 707 -5.58 37.52 14.37
N ASP A 708 -6.55 37.51 13.46
CA ASP A 708 -7.68 38.45 13.50
C ASP A 708 -8.75 38.00 14.51
N TYR A 709 -8.93 36.68 14.66
CA TYR A 709 -9.68 36.09 15.77
C TYR A 709 -9.04 36.45 17.13
N ILE A 710 -7.71 36.30 17.25
CA ILE A 710 -6.97 36.66 18.47
C ILE A 710 -7.02 38.16 18.76
N LYS A 711 -6.83 39.04 17.76
CA LYS A 711 -6.96 40.50 17.90
C LYS A 711 -8.35 40.90 18.40
N THR A 712 -9.40 40.32 17.83
CA THR A 712 -10.80 40.59 18.22
C THR A 712 -11.02 40.20 19.68
N PHE A 713 -10.63 38.98 20.07
CA PHE A 713 -10.74 38.51 21.46
C PHE A 713 -9.93 39.37 22.45
N CYS A 714 -8.68 39.68 22.13
CA CYS A 714 -7.81 40.50 23.00
C CYS A 714 -8.29 41.95 23.11
N SER A 715 -8.93 42.50 22.08
CA SER A 715 -9.52 43.84 22.11
C SER A 715 -10.73 43.87 23.04
N ASN A 716 -11.68 42.94 22.86
CA ASN A 716 -12.87 42.83 23.71
C ASN A 716 -12.50 42.65 25.19
N LYS A 717 -11.45 41.89 25.50
CA LYS A 717 -10.96 41.70 26.87
C LYS A 717 -10.34 42.97 27.48
N LYS A 718 -9.73 43.84 26.67
CA LYS A 718 -9.30 45.18 27.12
C LYS A 718 -10.51 46.09 27.41
N THR A 719 -11.56 46.04 26.60
CA THR A 719 -12.79 46.82 26.83
C THR A 719 -13.45 46.43 28.16
N GLN A 720 -13.52 45.12 28.46
CA GLN A 720 -14.10 44.62 29.71
C GLN A 720 -13.28 44.99 30.96
N LEU A 721 -11.94 44.98 30.91
CA LEU A 721 -11.14 45.50 32.02
C LEU A 721 -11.27 47.04 32.15
N GLY A 722 -11.45 47.75 31.03
CA GLY A 722 -11.71 49.19 31.03
C GLY A 722 -13.03 49.58 31.69
N SER A 723 -14.12 48.84 31.41
CA SER A 723 -15.43 49.14 32.00
C SER A 723 -15.50 48.89 33.51
N HIS A 724 -14.71 47.97 34.06
CA HIS A 724 -14.61 47.77 35.51
C HIS A 724 -13.89 48.91 36.26
N ALA A 725 -13.17 49.80 35.57
CA ALA A 725 -12.45 50.91 36.20
C ALA A 725 -13.35 52.12 36.57
N LEU A 726 -14.63 52.16 36.15
CA LEU A 726 -15.54 53.28 36.44
C LEU A 726 -16.54 53.05 37.59
N PHE A 727 -16.67 51.83 38.11
CA PHE A 727 -17.62 51.51 39.19
C PHE A 727 -16.91 51.01 40.46
N THR A 728 -16.34 51.94 41.24
CA THR A 728 -15.83 51.64 42.60
C THR A 728 -15.83 52.87 43.53
N LYS A 729 -17.02 53.47 43.74
CA LYS A 729 -17.25 54.50 44.78
C LYS A 729 -18.54 54.26 45.58
N ALA A 730 -18.58 53.13 46.27
CA ALA A 730 -19.41 52.87 47.45
C ALA A 730 -18.74 51.75 48.24
N GLY A 731 -18.71 51.82 49.57
CA GLY A 731 -18.01 50.84 50.40
C GLY A 731 -18.80 50.46 51.64
N THR A 732 -18.64 49.22 52.08
CA THR A 732 -19.11 48.70 53.37
C THR A 732 -18.08 47.71 53.91
N GLN A 733 -17.95 47.61 55.23
CA GLN A 733 -17.01 46.71 55.93
C GLN A 733 -17.65 45.34 56.25
N LEU A 734 -16.96 44.53 57.08
CA LEU A 734 -17.32 43.21 57.61
C LEU A 734 -17.08 42.04 56.62
N THR A 735 -16.47 40.91 56.99
CA THR A 735 -15.76 40.52 58.23
C THR A 735 -14.62 39.55 57.89
N SER A 736 -13.65 39.36 58.80
CA SER A 736 -12.45 38.54 58.57
C SER A 736 -12.53 37.16 59.23
N GLU A 737 -12.16 36.10 58.51
CA GLU A 737 -11.73 34.83 59.10
C GLU A 737 -10.35 34.35 58.56
N LYS A 738 -9.72 33.49 59.36
CA LYS A 738 -8.37 32.91 59.19
C LYS A 738 -8.53 31.40 58.86
N GLN A 739 -7.61 30.64 58.29
CA GLN A 739 -6.28 30.88 57.70
C GLN A 739 -5.95 29.68 56.78
N GLY A 740 -5.05 29.82 55.79
CA GLY A 740 -4.74 28.71 54.87
C GLY A 740 -3.44 28.86 54.06
N LYS A 741 -2.33 29.27 54.69
CA LYS A 741 -1.06 29.55 53.97
C LYS A 741 -0.40 28.28 53.40
N LYS A 742 -0.47 28.07 52.08
CA LYS A 742 0.61 27.45 51.29
C LYS A 742 1.21 28.48 50.32
N LYS A 743 2.52 28.73 50.44
CA LYS A 743 3.26 29.62 49.53
C LYS A 743 3.45 28.94 48.16
N SER A 744 2.61 29.27 47.18
CA SER A 744 3.04 29.20 45.78
C SER A 744 4.01 30.35 45.50
N LYS A 745 5.10 30.09 44.77
CA LYS A 745 5.84 31.18 44.11
C LYS A 745 4.97 31.70 42.96
N PRO A 746 4.96 33.01 42.67
CA PRO A 746 4.35 33.49 41.43
C PRO A 746 5.12 32.92 40.24
N THR A 747 4.43 32.16 39.39
CA THR A 747 4.92 31.81 38.05
C THR A 747 5.15 33.10 37.27
N PRO A 748 6.24 33.25 36.48
CA PRO A 748 6.41 34.42 35.63
C PRO A 748 5.20 34.55 34.70
N SER A 749 4.60 35.73 34.62
CA SER A 749 3.48 35.98 33.73
C SER A 749 3.92 35.74 32.28
N ALA A 750 3.42 34.68 31.65
CA ALA A 750 3.63 34.43 30.24
C ALA A 750 3.22 35.67 29.45
N SER A 751 4.11 36.18 28.59
CA SER A 751 3.86 37.44 27.89
C SER A 751 2.67 37.31 26.95
N TYR A 752 1.57 38.01 27.24
CA TYR A 752 0.34 38.07 26.42
C TYR A 752 0.52 38.81 25.08
N GLN A 753 1.73 38.78 24.50
CA GLN A 753 2.02 39.28 23.16
C GLN A 753 2.12 38.08 22.19
N PRO A 754 1.46 38.12 21.01
CA PRO A 754 1.65 37.09 19.99
C PRO A 754 3.11 37.01 19.56
N ASN A 755 3.67 35.79 19.58
CA ASN A 755 5.04 35.57 19.12
C ASN A 755 5.11 35.77 17.58
N PRO A 756 6.03 36.61 17.05
CA PRO A 756 6.18 36.77 15.60
C PRO A 756 6.44 35.46 14.83
N LEU A 757 7.03 34.45 15.50
CA LEU A 757 7.26 33.12 14.93
C LEU A 757 5.97 32.29 14.76
N ASP A 758 4.88 32.68 15.43
CA ASP A 758 3.55 32.08 15.28
C ASP A 758 2.70 32.77 14.21
N GLN A 759 3.22 33.86 13.61
CA GLN A 759 2.63 34.55 12.46
C GLN A 759 3.11 34.01 11.11
N THR A 760 4.29 33.40 11.06
CA THR A 760 4.94 33.04 9.78
C THR A 760 4.59 31.66 9.26
N SER A 761 4.47 31.55 7.93
CA SER A 761 4.59 30.26 7.22
C SER A 761 5.90 29.54 7.56
N VAL A 762 5.84 28.22 7.63
CA VAL A 762 6.81 27.34 8.31
C VAL A 762 8.25 27.46 7.78
N GLU A 763 8.45 27.88 6.53
CA GLU A 763 9.80 28.13 5.96
C GLU A 763 10.59 29.20 6.72
N LYS A 764 9.94 30.28 7.17
CA LYS A 764 10.62 31.32 7.97
C LYS A 764 10.97 30.80 9.37
N PHE A 765 10.13 29.93 9.94
CA PHE A 765 10.43 29.24 11.20
C PHE A 765 11.62 28.27 11.06
N LEU A 766 11.71 27.53 9.94
CA LEU A 766 12.88 26.70 9.61
C LEU A 766 14.16 27.53 9.49
N ASN A 767 14.11 28.69 8.83
CA ASN A 767 15.25 29.62 8.76
C ASN A 767 15.61 30.21 10.13
N TYR A 768 14.64 30.47 11.01
CA TYR A 768 14.91 30.86 12.39
C TYR A 768 15.60 29.73 13.18
N CYS A 769 15.12 28.49 13.10
CA CYS A 769 15.76 27.33 13.73
C CYS A 769 17.19 27.08 13.20
N LYS A 770 17.45 27.30 11.92
CA LYS A 770 18.81 27.29 11.34
C LYS A 770 19.68 28.44 11.90
N LYS A 771 19.13 29.65 12.10
CA LYS A 771 19.83 30.76 12.78
C LYS A 771 20.09 30.49 14.26
N VAL A 772 19.16 29.89 15.01
CA VAL A 772 19.34 29.54 16.43
C VAL A 772 20.41 28.47 16.59
N LYS A 773 20.42 27.41 15.76
CA LYS A 773 21.52 26.44 15.74
C LYS A 773 22.88 27.08 15.42
N LYS A 774 22.95 28.10 14.56
CA LYS A 774 24.19 28.87 14.37
C LYS A 774 24.57 29.67 15.61
N LYS A 775 23.63 30.33 16.30
CA LYS A 775 23.92 31.09 17.54
C LYS A 775 24.45 30.21 18.68
N CYS A 776 23.97 28.97 18.84
CA CYS A 776 24.49 28.06 19.88
C CYS A 776 25.91 27.54 19.62
N ASN A 777 26.48 27.77 18.44
CA ASN A 777 27.84 27.33 18.06
C ASN A 777 28.86 28.49 17.99
N TYR A 778 28.49 29.71 18.39
CA TYR A 778 29.40 30.87 18.42
C TYR A 778 29.46 31.46 19.84
N PHE A 779 30.34 30.91 20.67
CA PHE A 779 30.67 31.48 21.99
C PHE A 779 32.14 31.25 22.38
N PHE A 780 33.07 31.52 21.46
CA PHE A 780 34.48 31.71 21.75
C PHE A 780 35.09 32.80 20.85
N ILE A 781 35.76 33.76 21.51
CA ILE A 781 36.89 34.59 21.01
C ILE A 781 36.58 35.78 20.06
N PHE A 782 36.97 36.98 20.56
CA PHE A 782 37.07 38.31 19.94
C PHE A 782 35.80 38.91 19.27
N SER A 783 35.68 40.23 19.07
CA SER A 783 35.98 41.48 19.81
C SER A 783 35.76 42.64 18.81
N ASP A 784 35.46 43.83 19.33
CA ASP A 784 35.51 45.15 18.67
C ASP A 784 34.66 45.46 17.41
N ASN A 785 33.61 46.25 17.65
CA ASN A 785 33.37 47.57 17.04
C ASN A 785 33.69 47.78 15.54
N ASN A 786 32.77 47.35 14.65
CA ASN A 786 32.06 48.25 13.72
C ASN A 786 31.03 47.51 12.85
N LEU A 787 29.73 47.62 13.17
CA LEU A 787 28.65 47.00 12.37
C LEU A 787 27.39 47.88 12.24
N PHE A 788 27.56 49.21 12.21
CA PHE A 788 26.43 50.16 12.14
C PHE A 788 26.34 50.97 10.83
N SER A 789 27.33 50.87 9.94
CA SER A 789 27.36 51.55 8.64
C SER A 789 26.66 50.77 7.52
N LEU A 790 26.88 49.46 7.44
CA LEU A 790 26.38 48.60 6.35
C LEU A 790 24.86 48.39 6.35
N LEU A 791 24.21 48.39 7.52
CA LEU A 791 22.75 48.14 7.63
C LEU A 791 21.87 49.31 7.16
N ARG A 792 22.45 50.44 6.74
CA ARG A 792 21.69 51.62 6.29
C ARG A 792 21.45 51.69 4.78
N GLN A 793 22.11 50.86 3.97
CA GLN A 793 22.00 50.90 2.50
C GLN A 793 20.91 49.98 1.93
N GLU A 794 20.65 48.80 2.52
CA GLU A 794 19.60 47.89 2.01
C GLU A 794 18.17 48.42 2.24
N TYR A 795 17.95 49.29 3.24
CA TYR A 795 16.61 49.75 3.66
C TYR A 795 15.95 50.76 2.70
N LEU A 796 16.62 51.13 1.59
CA LEU A 796 16.08 52.04 0.57
C LEU A 796 15.93 51.39 -0.82
N SER A 797 16.25 50.11 -0.97
CA SER A 797 16.07 49.35 -2.22
C SER A 797 14.80 48.49 -2.24
N PHE A 798 13.90 48.68 -1.27
CA PHE A 798 12.66 47.90 -1.13
C PHE A 798 11.47 48.82 -0.83
N ARG A 799 11.10 49.63 -1.84
CA ARG A 799 9.93 50.51 -1.83
C ARG A 799 9.35 50.65 -3.22
#